data_AF-A0A016TYY3-F1
#
_entry.id   AF-A0A016TYY3-F1
#
_cell.length_a   1.000
_cell.length_b   1.000
_cell.length_c   1.000
_cell.angle_alpha   90.00
_cell.angle_beta   90.00
_cell.angle_gamma   90.00
#
_symmetry.space_group_name_H-M   'P 1'
#
loop_
_entity.id
_entity.type
_entity.pdbx_description
1 polymer ?
#
loop_
_entity_poly.entity_id
_entity_poly.type
_entity_poly.pdbx_seq_one_letter_code
_entity_poly.pdbx_strand_id
1 'polypeptide(L)'
;MYEAYSANEVAMKLPLEVTSLTCQSSTGSVFAGSKVGQLFVYSPRRANRRGFDLDNLCKQFERKAVLDLTVCEEQNVLFCVSDGQMAAHSLSDRHYPVLSILHKIRPVHCFATWYRNDKDMIHIFVSSKKRLYLFKWHEKDFHEVRFDYNQSFTDKPSSMRVVEDTLFLSCGREYLLMKLTDKSNEEGEYWMGECRRLFEFNDNAAIVEMRDRDLLGFVHGDTLVLTNLEGHKTHTADVRFSDVLTDVVYDSPYVVGLLPKGRVEVRSLNPSYLIQSMALSKASLLCAGNPGYVFVSSSFDVWMLDVHTNIRKNVSLLISDKQFDLAIQIVEMSNFFTEENKIEIKRQAALNLFHRRKFEESFQLYADIKTDVITIIQMFPEFLPEKLQKDAAAFDLPANDKKRALLALGNYLSAVRADLSKQLDQYNRERFQSQSNLNPEYLKNLHISLQVVDTALLKCYLQTRPSLVDSLLRLHNNSCFFEDAESILKAENRLPSLFILYESRKKHEMALELLRSQYQDPESDPFFHGFDRIVGYLQTLGNTHLELIFKYTRWVLDKDVSAGLEVFTGEDSDVARNLDRQAVLNFLRSHCVAAIIPFLEHVIYKWDETRPQFHEALVEHYIIEVKLLYKDYVQAFPDDENIIRAGDEDGELGEMRRRLLKFLRFSLYYSPQAVILQLSNCAFYEERALVLGRLKHHEQALAIYTSILNDFDAAEEYCRIYYDQSDEINSQVYLLLFRAFVCPLDPMIAGLLEKDLPTPQPDVHSAIRVLSRHADKIDTVSALTLIPDDTPLRTLSKALHAVLQATHDDASAFALRRSVCLCGVESHEERLRHVLSQRIVIGNASECSKCGKKIGNSAFVRYPTDGCLAHFGCHNESTVTSTKNTL
;
A
#
# COMPACT_ATOMS: atom_id res chain seq x y z
N MET A 1 19.00 -46.37 19.36
CA MET A 1 17.64 -46.50 19.93
C MET A 1 17.73 -46.05 21.37
N TYR A 2 16.99 -44.99 21.72
CA TYR A 2 16.96 -44.42 23.07
C TYR A 2 15.67 -44.86 23.77
N GLU A 3 15.66 -44.84 25.10
CA GLU A 3 14.47 -45.22 25.88
C GLU A 3 13.53 -44.01 26.02
N ALA A 4 12.47 -43.98 25.18
CA ALA A 4 11.46 -42.94 25.22
C ALA A 4 10.65 -42.98 26.52
N TYR A 5 10.20 -44.16 26.93
CA TYR A 5 9.39 -44.38 28.13
C TYR A 5 10.13 -45.21 29.17
N SER A 6 9.97 -44.83 30.45
CA SER A 6 10.30 -45.68 31.59
C SER A 6 9.05 -46.33 32.14
N ALA A 7 9.07 -47.66 32.30
CA ALA A 7 7.96 -48.41 32.89
C ALA A 7 8.05 -48.34 34.42
N ASN A 8 7.05 -47.73 35.05
CA ASN A 8 6.88 -47.65 36.49
C ASN A 8 5.67 -48.49 36.92
N GLU A 9 5.79 -49.20 38.04
CA GLU A 9 4.70 -50.00 38.58
C GLU A 9 3.67 -49.10 39.29
N VAL A 10 2.40 -49.21 38.90
CA VAL A 10 1.27 -48.51 39.53
C VAL A 10 0.65 -49.41 40.59
N ALA A 11 0.33 -50.65 40.20
CA ALA A 11 -0.18 -51.68 41.08
C ALA A 11 0.25 -53.06 40.57
N MET A 12 0.74 -53.91 41.48
CA MET A 12 1.18 -55.27 41.15
C MET A 12 0.40 -56.29 41.97
N LYS A 13 0.13 -57.46 41.38
CA LYS A 13 -0.58 -58.59 42.01
C LYS A 13 -1.94 -58.19 42.58
N LEU A 14 -2.76 -57.56 41.75
CA LEU A 14 -4.13 -57.20 42.08
C LEU A 14 -4.93 -58.46 42.47
N PRO A 15 -5.82 -58.36 43.47
CA PRO A 15 -6.60 -59.50 43.94
C PRO A 15 -7.68 -59.93 42.94
N LEU A 16 -8.05 -59.05 42.00
CA LEU A 16 -9.12 -59.25 41.03
C LEU A 16 -8.62 -58.95 39.61
N GLU A 17 -9.20 -59.64 38.63
CA GLU A 17 -8.89 -59.44 37.22
C GLU A 17 -9.44 -58.10 36.70
N VAL A 18 -8.56 -57.26 36.16
CA VAL A 18 -8.88 -55.97 35.53
C VAL A 18 -9.40 -56.20 34.11
N THR A 19 -10.54 -55.60 33.80
CA THR A 19 -11.23 -55.73 32.51
C THR A 19 -11.32 -54.43 31.72
N SER A 20 -11.24 -53.28 32.39
CA SER A 20 -11.28 -51.95 31.78
C SER A 20 -10.37 -50.98 32.52
N LEU A 21 -9.85 -49.99 31.79
CA LEU A 21 -8.91 -49.00 32.30
C LEU A 21 -9.25 -47.62 31.72
N THR A 22 -9.36 -46.61 32.57
CA THR A 22 -9.52 -45.22 32.12
C THR A 22 -8.75 -44.28 33.06
N CYS A 23 -8.41 -43.09 32.57
CA CYS A 23 -7.66 -42.08 33.32
C CYS A 23 -8.48 -40.80 33.45
N GLN A 24 -8.38 -40.14 34.61
CA GLN A 24 -8.90 -38.80 34.85
C GLN A 24 -7.78 -37.78 34.67
N SER A 25 -7.90 -36.91 33.67
CA SER A 25 -6.85 -35.97 33.27
C SER A 25 -6.52 -34.94 34.37
N SER A 26 -7.53 -34.35 35.01
CA SER A 26 -7.39 -33.31 36.04
C SER A 26 -6.61 -33.75 37.28
N THR A 27 -6.80 -35.00 37.73
CA THR A 27 -6.16 -35.54 38.94
C THR A 27 -4.99 -36.48 38.62
N GLY A 28 -4.87 -36.93 37.37
CA GLY A 28 -3.95 -37.99 36.95
C GLY A 28 -4.29 -39.36 37.55
N SER A 29 -5.52 -39.54 38.08
CA SER A 29 -5.94 -40.78 38.72
C SER A 29 -6.35 -41.83 37.69
N VAL A 30 -6.07 -43.10 37.98
CA VAL A 30 -6.36 -44.23 37.10
C VAL A 30 -7.47 -45.08 37.72
N PHE A 31 -8.48 -45.35 36.91
CA PHE A 31 -9.65 -46.14 37.26
C PHE A 31 -9.53 -47.50 36.58
N ALA A 32 -9.47 -48.56 37.38
CA ALA A 32 -9.42 -49.94 36.90
C ALA A 32 -10.70 -50.67 37.31
N GLY A 33 -11.50 -51.05 36.31
CA GLY A 33 -12.71 -51.84 36.48
C GLY A 33 -12.37 -53.34 36.56
N SER A 34 -13.00 -54.05 37.49
CA SER A 34 -12.78 -55.49 37.67
C SER A 34 -13.90 -56.34 37.07
N LYS A 35 -13.58 -57.62 36.84
CA LYS A 35 -14.53 -58.65 36.41
C LYS A 35 -15.68 -58.90 37.39
N VAL A 36 -15.52 -58.55 38.66
CA VAL A 36 -16.55 -58.73 39.70
C VAL A 36 -17.43 -57.47 39.86
N GLY A 37 -17.13 -56.38 39.14
CA GLY A 37 -17.88 -55.12 39.22
C GLY A 37 -17.34 -54.13 40.24
N GLN A 38 -16.19 -54.39 40.84
CA GLN A 38 -15.51 -53.45 41.74
C GLN A 38 -14.63 -52.47 40.94
N LEU A 39 -14.47 -51.25 41.46
CA LEU A 39 -13.66 -50.19 40.88
C LEU A 39 -12.47 -49.88 41.79
N PHE A 40 -11.26 -49.97 41.24
CA PHE A 40 -10.03 -49.53 41.90
C PHE A 40 -9.64 -48.15 41.38
N VAL A 41 -9.35 -47.22 42.29
CA VAL A 41 -8.90 -45.87 41.95
C VAL A 41 -7.51 -45.65 42.52
N TYR A 42 -6.55 -45.45 41.62
CA TYR A 42 -5.16 -45.19 41.95
C TYR A 42 -4.85 -43.73 41.67
N SER A 43 -4.49 -42.97 42.70
CA SER A 43 -4.18 -41.54 42.57
C SER A 43 -2.66 -41.33 42.72
N PRO A 44 -2.08 -40.36 42.00
CA PRO A 44 -0.66 -40.04 42.14
C PRO A 44 -0.37 -39.51 43.55
N ARG A 45 0.78 -39.88 44.10
CA ARG A 45 1.21 -39.44 45.44
C ARG A 45 1.37 -37.91 45.52
N ARG A 46 0.71 -37.28 46.50
CA ARG A 46 0.69 -35.81 46.69
C ARG A 46 2.00 -35.20 47.21
N ALA A 47 3.03 -35.99 47.48
CA ALA A 47 4.37 -35.52 47.86
C ALA A 47 5.36 -36.01 46.81
N ASN A 48 6.48 -35.29 46.59
CA ASN A 48 7.59 -35.50 45.62
C ASN A 48 8.17 -36.94 45.44
N ARG A 49 7.53 -37.98 45.96
CA ARG A 49 7.77 -39.40 45.69
C ARG A 49 6.97 -39.84 44.47
N ARG A 50 7.65 -40.41 43.48
CA ARG A 50 7.01 -41.10 42.35
C ARG A 50 6.24 -42.32 42.83
N GLY A 51 5.08 -42.58 42.24
CA GLY A 51 4.25 -43.74 42.51
C GLY A 51 2.78 -43.38 42.74
N PHE A 52 1.95 -44.41 42.72
CA PHE A 52 0.52 -44.33 42.96
C PHE A 52 0.18 -44.97 44.30
N ASP A 53 -0.84 -44.42 44.96
CA ASP A 53 -1.47 -45.07 46.09
C ASP A 53 -2.91 -45.44 45.73
N LEU A 54 -3.40 -46.54 46.31
CA LEU A 54 -4.82 -46.88 46.24
C LEU A 54 -5.60 -45.83 47.04
N ASP A 55 -6.18 -44.88 46.34
CA ASP A 55 -6.96 -43.79 46.95
C ASP A 55 -8.34 -44.28 47.37
N ASN A 56 -8.92 -45.17 46.56
CA ASN A 56 -10.24 -45.69 46.80
C ASN A 56 -10.49 -47.08 46.19
N LEU A 57 -11.27 -47.89 46.89
CA LEU A 57 -11.76 -49.18 46.44
C LEU A 57 -13.28 -49.22 46.61
N CYS A 58 -14.01 -49.05 45.51
CA CYS A 58 -15.46 -49.13 45.53
C CYS A 58 -15.90 -50.58 45.29
N LYS A 59 -16.21 -51.29 46.38
CA LYS A 59 -16.69 -52.69 46.33
C LYS A 59 -18.13 -52.83 45.82
N GLN A 60 -18.94 -51.77 45.94
CA GLN A 60 -20.36 -51.74 45.59
C GLN A 60 -20.63 -50.93 44.31
N PHE A 61 -19.62 -50.80 43.43
CA PHE A 61 -19.74 -50.00 42.22
C PHE A 61 -20.75 -50.60 41.24
N GLU A 62 -20.50 -51.82 40.77
CA GLU A 62 -21.41 -52.59 39.93
C GLU A 62 -21.51 -54.04 40.40
N ARG A 63 -22.59 -54.73 40.03
CA ARG A 63 -22.81 -56.14 40.43
C ARG A 63 -22.14 -57.15 39.50
N LYS A 64 -21.70 -56.71 38.32
CA LYS A 64 -21.17 -57.53 37.24
C LYS A 64 -19.94 -56.87 36.60
N ALA A 65 -19.22 -57.62 35.77
CA ALA A 65 -17.98 -57.18 35.12
C ALA A 65 -18.11 -55.82 34.43
N VAL A 66 -17.16 -54.93 34.70
CA VAL A 66 -17.07 -53.62 34.05
C VAL A 66 -16.34 -53.75 32.72
N LEU A 67 -17.08 -53.69 31.61
CA LEU A 67 -16.54 -53.91 30.27
C LEU A 67 -15.86 -52.68 29.69
N ASP A 68 -16.42 -51.49 29.95
CA ASP A 68 -15.92 -50.23 29.43
C ASP A 68 -16.16 -49.10 30.43
N LEU A 69 -15.22 -48.15 30.48
CA LEU A 69 -15.21 -47.02 31.40
C LEU A 69 -14.75 -45.76 30.67
N THR A 70 -15.49 -44.67 30.82
CA THR A 70 -15.09 -43.36 30.29
C THR A 70 -15.38 -42.27 31.30
N VAL A 71 -14.34 -41.54 31.69
CA VAL A 71 -14.42 -40.38 32.57
C VAL A 71 -14.80 -39.16 31.73
N CYS A 72 -15.81 -38.42 32.16
CA CYS A 72 -16.10 -37.09 31.65
C CYS A 72 -16.02 -36.05 32.78
N GLU A 73 -14.98 -35.23 32.73
CA GLU A 73 -14.67 -34.27 33.80
C GLU A 73 -15.61 -33.06 33.80
N GLU A 74 -15.98 -32.55 32.61
CA GLU A 74 -16.77 -31.32 32.47
C GLU A 74 -18.15 -31.43 33.13
N GLN A 75 -18.77 -32.61 33.07
CA GLN A 75 -20.06 -32.88 33.72
C GLN A 75 -19.93 -33.64 35.05
N ASN A 76 -18.70 -33.93 35.51
CA ASN A 76 -18.43 -34.76 36.69
C ASN A 76 -19.13 -36.13 36.67
N VAL A 77 -19.10 -36.83 35.53
CA VAL A 77 -19.74 -38.15 35.35
C VAL A 77 -18.75 -39.22 34.89
N LEU A 78 -18.85 -40.40 35.47
CA LEU A 78 -18.18 -41.62 35.02
C LEU A 78 -19.20 -42.53 34.33
N PHE A 79 -19.05 -42.72 33.02
CA PHE A 79 -19.86 -43.66 32.26
C PHE A 79 -19.26 -45.06 32.34
N CYS A 80 -20.11 -46.03 32.62
CA CYS A 80 -19.75 -47.43 32.81
C CYS A 80 -20.66 -48.32 32.00
N VAL A 81 -20.10 -49.34 31.34
CA VAL A 81 -20.89 -50.43 30.73
C VAL A 81 -20.66 -51.71 31.51
N SER A 82 -21.71 -52.21 32.16
CA SER A 82 -21.72 -53.48 32.89
C SER A 82 -22.87 -54.36 32.38
N ASP A 83 -22.59 -55.62 32.03
CA ASP A 83 -23.60 -56.59 31.54
C ASP A 83 -24.42 -56.11 30.31
N GLY A 84 -23.81 -55.28 29.48
CA GLY A 84 -24.48 -54.66 28.33
C GLY A 84 -25.53 -53.62 28.73
N GLN A 85 -25.46 -53.05 29.93
CA GLN A 85 -26.21 -51.86 30.33
C GLN A 85 -25.24 -50.71 30.58
N MET A 86 -25.63 -49.50 30.19
CA MET A 86 -24.85 -48.29 30.43
C MET A 86 -25.39 -47.58 31.67
N ALA A 87 -24.50 -47.26 32.61
CA ALA A 87 -24.80 -46.52 33.82
C ALA A 87 -23.90 -45.27 33.90
N ALA A 88 -24.45 -44.20 34.46
CA ALA A 88 -23.73 -42.96 34.72
C ALA A 88 -23.54 -42.80 36.23
N HIS A 89 -22.31 -42.63 36.69
CA HIS A 89 -21.97 -42.47 38.10
C HIS A 89 -21.45 -41.06 38.39
N SER A 90 -21.73 -40.53 39.57
CA SER A 90 -21.20 -39.23 40.03
C SER A 90 -19.71 -39.33 40.32
N LEU A 91 -18.87 -38.48 39.71
CA LEU A 91 -17.45 -38.35 40.05
C LEU A 91 -17.20 -37.54 41.32
N SER A 92 -18.17 -36.76 41.78
CA SER A 92 -18.03 -35.87 42.95
C SER A 92 -17.96 -36.63 44.27
N ASP A 93 -18.54 -37.83 44.32
CA ASP A 93 -18.65 -38.62 45.54
C ASP A 93 -17.68 -39.80 45.54
N ARG A 94 -17.05 -40.05 46.70
CA ARG A 94 -16.11 -41.16 46.87
C ARG A 94 -16.73 -42.55 46.64
N HIS A 95 -18.04 -42.72 46.74
CA HIS A 95 -18.67 -44.01 46.50
C HIS A 95 -19.21 -44.19 45.08
N TYR A 96 -19.06 -43.18 44.21
CA TYR A 96 -19.55 -43.19 42.83
C TYR A 96 -21.00 -43.67 42.70
N PRO A 97 -21.96 -42.99 43.36
CA PRO A 97 -23.37 -43.38 43.29
C PRO A 97 -23.87 -43.29 41.84
N VAL A 98 -24.73 -44.24 41.49
CA VAL A 98 -25.41 -44.26 40.19
C VAL A 98 -26.36 -43.06 40.11
N LEU A 99 -26.17 -42.21 39.11
CA LEU A 99 -27.04 -41.08 38.79
C LEU A 99 -28.24 -41.56 37.96
N SER A 100 -27.96 -42.29 36.88
CA SER A 100 -28.99 -42.83 35.98
C SER A 100 -28.49 -44.10 35.28
N ILE A 101 -29.43 -44.96 34.87
CA ILE A 101 -29.21 -46.19 34.12
C ILE A 101 -30.01 -46.13 32.82
N LEU A 102 -29.34 -46.44 31.71
CA LEU A 102 -29.99 -46.50 30.40
C LEU A 102 -30.84 -47.77 30.26
N HIS A 103 -32.13 -47.69 30.59
CA HIS A 103 -33.05 -48.84 30.51
C HIS A 103 -33.58 -49.13 29.10
N LYS A 104 -33.65 -48.10 28.23
CA LYS A 104 -34.28 -48.20 26.91
C LYS A 104 -33.54 -49.12 25.93
N ILE A 105 -32.22 -49.24 26.06
CA ILE A 105 -31.37 -49.98 25.11
C ILE A 105 -30.60 -51.07 25.85
N ARG A 106 -30.79 -52.33 25.42
CA ARG A 106 -30.04 -53.49 25.91
C ARG A 106 -29.95 -54.60 24.85
N PRO A 107 -28.76 -55.19 24.59
CA PRO A 107 -27.45 -54.88 25.19
C PRO A 107 -26.75 -53.71 24.49
N VAL A 108 -25.99 -52.91 25.25
CA VAL A 108 -25.02 -51.93 24.76
C VAL A 108 -23.70 -52.64 24.44
N HIS A 109 -23.18 -52.45 23.23
CA HIS A 109 -21.92 -53.07 22.79
C HIS A 109 -20.71 -52.14 22.90
N CYS A 110 -20.88 -50.89 22.49
CA CYS A 110 -19.86 -49.85 22.49
C CYS A 110 -20.59 -48.51 22.61
N PHE A 111 -19.92 -47.52 23.18
CA PHE A 111 -20.42 -46.14 23.19
C PHE A 111 -19.28 -45.17 22.86
N ALA A 112 -19.64 -43.99 22.38
CA ALA A 112 -18.70 -42.90 22.17
C ALA A 112 -19.31 -41.60 22.69
N THR A 113 -18.45 -40.79 23.29
CA THR A 113 -18.77 -39.51 23.89
C THR A 113 -18.46 -38.40 22.88
N TRP A 114 -19.38 -37.46 22.72
CA TRP A 114 -19.30 -36.35 21.77
C TRP A 114 -19.55 -35.04 22.51
N TYR A 115 -18.56 -34.15 22.48
CA TYR A 115 -18.63 -32.84 23.10
C TYR A 115 -18.58 -31.74 22.05
N ARG A 116 -19.54 -30.81 22.09
CA ARG A 116 -19.59 -29.63 21.22
C ARG A 116 -19.35 -28.36 22.03
N ASN A 117 -18.36 -27.58 21.61
CA ASN A 117 -17.99 -26.30 22.25
C ASN A 117 -19.14 -25.27 22.30
N ASP A 118 -20.18 -25.41 21.47
CA ASP A 118 -21.27 -24.43 21.36
C ASP A 118 -22.39 -24.59 22.41
N LYS A 119 -22.50 -25.75 23.09
CA LYS A 119 -23.71 -26.07 23.88
C LYS A 119 -23.48 -26.56 25.31
N ASP A 120 -22.24 -26.74 25.80
CA ASP A 120 -21.93 -27.29 27.14
C ASP A 120 -22.69 -28.61 27.48
N MET A 121 -23.07 -29.37 26.45
CA MET A 121 -23.89 -30.57 26.58
C MET A 121 -23.16 -31.74 25.93
N ILE A 122 -23.21 -32.90 26.58
CA ILE A 122 -22.60 -34.12 26.08
C ILE A 122 -23.65 -34.92 25.32
N HIS A 123 -23.30 -35.30 24.10
CA HIS A 123 -24.03 -36.30 23.34
C HIS A 123 -23.28 -37.64 23.40
N ILE A 124 -24.04 -38.73 23.46
CA ILE A 124 -23.52 -40.08 23.66
C ILE A 124 -24.10 -40.96 22.56
N PHE A 125 -23.22 -41.48 21.71
CA PHE A 125 -23.57 -42.49 20.72
C PHE A 125 -23.53 -43.87 21.37
N VAL A 126 -24.60 -44.64 21.25
CA VAL A 126 -24.73 -45.98 21.82
C VAL A 126 -25.02 -46.99 20.73
N SER A 127 -24.20 -48.04 20.65
CA SER A 127 -24.36 -49.15 19.71
C SER A 127 -25.15 -50.30 20.33
N SER A 128 -26.23 -50.74 19.67
CA SER A 128 -26.99 -51.94 20.05
C SER A 128 -27.55 -52.67 18.83
N LYS A 129 -27.41 -54.01 18.77
CA LYS A 129 -28.04 -54.88 17.76
C LYS A 129 -27.96 -54.34 16.30
N LYS A 130 -26.77 -53.88 15.89
CA LYS A 130 -26.47 -53.30 14.56
C LYS A 130 -27.16 -51.95 14.26
N ARG A 131 -27.50 -51.18 15.30
CA ARG A 131 -28.03 -49.81 15.19
C ARG A 131 -27.27 -48.87 16.11
N LEU A 132 -27.20 -47.61 15.71
CA LEU A 132 -26.72 -46.50 16.54
C LEU A 132 -27.89 -45.66 17.05
N TYR A 133 -27.75 -45.22 18.29
CA TYR A 133 -28.68 -44.35 18.98
C TYR A 133 -27.92 -43.17 19.56
N LEU A 134 -28.55 -42.00 19.62
CA LEU A 134 -27.98 -40.78 20.16
C LEU A 134 -28.73 -40.36 21.42
N PHE A 135 -27.99 -40.14 22.50
CA PHE A 135 -28.52 -39.60 23.75
C PHE A 135 -27.86 -38.28 24.08
N LYS A 136 -28.62 -37.34 24.62
CA LYS A 136 -28.13 -36.13 25.26
C LYS A 136 -28.11 -36.35 26.76
N TRP A 137 -26.97 -36.08 27.39
CA TRP A 137 -26.85 -36.07 28.85
C TRP A 137 -27.30 -34.69 29.37
N HIS A 138 -28.43 -34.66 30.07
CA HIS A 138 -29.03 -33.44 30.63
C HIS A 138 -29.71 -33.76 31.96
N GLU A 139 -29.62 -32.84 32.93
CA GLU A 139 -30.27 -33.02 34.25
C GLU A 139 -29.95 -34.34 34.96
N LYS A 140 -28.74 -34.88 34.77
CA LYS A 140 -28.27 -36.17 35.31
C LYS A 140 -29.04 -37.40 34.78
N ASP A 141 -29.68 -37.29 33.62
CA ASP A 141 -30.38 -38.40 32.97
C ASP A 141 -30.15 -38.46 31.44
N PHE A 142 -30.42 -39.63 30.85
CA PHE A 142 -30.27 -39.91 29.43
C PHE A 142 -31.52 -39.49 28.63
N HIS A 143 -31.41 -38.41 27.86
CA HIS A 143 -32.47 -37.94 26.98
C HIS A 143 -32.24 -38.46 25.56
N GLU A 144 -33.20 -39.18 25.00
CA GLU A 144 -33.07 -39.73 23.64
C GLU A 144 -33.23 -38.60 22.60
N VAL A 145 -32.26 -38.48 21.70
CA VAL A 145 -32.28 -37.51 20.60
C VAL A 145 -32.61 -38.25 19.32
N ARG A 146 -33.47 -37.66 18.49
CA ARG A 146 -33.84 -38.26 17.22
C ARG A 146 -32.62 -38.26 16.29
N PHE A 147 -32.23 -39.45 15.83
CA PHE A 147 -31.04 -39.66 15.02
C PHE A 147 -31.31 -40.66 13.89
N ASP A 148 -31.23 -40.17 12.66
CA ASP A 148 -31.43 -40.97 11.45
C ASP A 148 -30.14 -41.00 10.61
N TYR A 149 -29.88 -42.09 9.91
CA TYR A 149 -28.71 -42.23 9.04
C TYR A 149 -29.04 -43.04 7.78
N ASN A 150 -28.29 -42.79 6.72
CA ASN A 150 -28.59 -43.24 5.35
C ASN A 150 -28.33 -44.74 5.07
N GLN A 151 -27.63 -45.48 5.96
CA GLN A 151 -27.19 -46.85 5.70
C GLN A 151 -27.36 -47.77 6.92
N SER A 152 -27.83 -49.01 6.72
CA SER A 152 -27.85 -50.04 7.79
C SER A 152 -26.48 -50.72 7.95
N PHE A 153 -26.09 -51.03 9.19
CA PHE A 153 -24.81 -51.68 9.46
C PHE A 153 -24.84 -53.18 9.16
N THR A 154 -23.78 -53.67 8.50
CA THR A 154 -23.56 -55.07 8.15
C THR A 154 -23.31 -55.94 9.40
N ASP A 155 -22.56 -55.40 10.36
CA ASP A 155 -22.30 -56.00 11.67
C ASP A 155 -22.47 -54.99 12.82
N LYS A 156 -22.32 -55.44 14.08
CA LYS A 156 -22.37 -54.57 15.25
C LYS A 156 -21.14 -53.64 15.28
N PRO A 157 -21.32 -52.33 15.53
CA PRO A 157 -20.20 -51.42 15.76
C PRO A 157 -19.34 -51.88 16.94
N SER A 158 -18.04 -52.09 16.70
CA SER A 158 -17.08 -52.58 17.70
C SER A 158 -16.29 -51.46 18.38
N SER A 159 -15.85 -50.47 17.61
CA SER A 159 -15.12 -49.29 18.09
C SER A 159 -15.69 -48.05 17.42
N MET A 160 -15.88 -46.98 18.19
CA MET A 160 -16.44 -45.72 17.75
C MET A 160 -15.62 -44.56 18.32
N ARG A 161 -15.41 -43.52 17.52
CA ARG A 161 -14.77 -42.27 17.95
C ARG A 161 -15.36 -41.09 17.21
N VAL A 162 -15.65 -40.02 17.92
CA VAL A 162 -16.15 -38.78 17.32
C VAL A 162 -15.05 -37.74 17.35
N VAL A 163 -14.80 -37.11 16.21
CA VAL A 163 -13.89 -35.97 16.06
C VAL A 163 -14.68 -34.87 15.37
N GLU A 164 -14.80 -33.73 16.04
CA GLU A 164 -15.66 -32.61 15.61
C GLU A 164 -17.09 -33.11 15.30
N ASP A 165 -17.58 -32.90 14.07
CA ASP A 165 -18.91 -33.34 13.62
C ASP A 165 -18.84 -34.66 12.80
N THR A 166 -17.78 -35.44 12.95
CA THR A 166 -17.60 -36.71 12.21
C THR A 166 -17.43 -37.89 13.15
N LEU A 167 -18.32 -38.88 13.03
CA LEU A 167 -18.27 -40.14 13.75
C LEU A 167 -17.56 -41.20 12.91
N PHE A 168 -16.45 -41.73 13.42
CA PHE A 168 -15.74 -42.86 12.86
C PHE A 168 -16.14 -44.12 13.59
N LEU A 169 -16.49 -45.15 12.83
CA LEU A 169 -17.00 -46.40 13.39
C LEU A 169 -16.45 -47.60 12.62
N SER A 170 -16.23 -48.67 13.36
CA SER A 170 -15.82 -49.97 12.80
C SER A 170 -16.96 -50.97 12.94
N CYS A 171 -17.36 -51.57 11.82
CA CYS A 171 -18.43 -52.56 11.75
C CYS A 171 -17.90 -53.84 11.10
N GLY A 172 -17.51 -54.82 11.91
CA GLY A 172 -16.98 -56.09 11.42
C GLY A 172 -15.68 -55.89 10.65
N ARG A 173 -15.76 -55.89 9.32
CA ARG A 173 -14.62 -55.71 8.40
C ARG A 173 -14.52 -54.31 7.80
N GLU A 174 -15.50 -53.44 8.06
CA GLU A 174 -15.62 -52.16 7.40
C GLU A 174 -15.34 -51.02 8.37
N TYR A 175 -14.53 -50.06 7.94
CA TYR A 175 -14.42 -48.75 8.58
C TYR A 175 -15.32 -47.75 7.85
N LEU A 176 -16.21 -47.13 8.61
CA LEU A 176 -17.21 -46.19 8.11
C LEU A 176 -16.95 -44.81 8.73
N LEU A 177 -17.07 -43.79 7.90
CA LEU A 177 -17.09 -42.39 8.28
C LEU A 177 -18.53 -41.92 8.21
N MET A 178 -19.03 -41.31 9.27
CA MET A 178 -20.37 -40.73 9.31
C MET A 178 -20.30 -39.25 9.62
N LYS A 179 -20.63 -38.42 8.63
CA LYS A 179 -20.70 -36.96 8.81
C LYS A 179 -22.03 -36.59 9.45
N LEU A 180 -21.99 -35.88 10.58
CA LEU A 180 -23.16 -35.47 11.33
C LEU A 180 -23.63 -34.11 10.83
N THR A 181 -24.93 -33.97 10.60
CA THR A 181 -25.57 -32.71 10.19
C THR A 181 -26.69 -32.37 11.15
N ASP A 182 -26.67 -31.13 11.66
CA ASP A 182 -27.71 -30.61 12.54
C ASP A 182 -28.93 -30.24 11.71
N LYS A 183 -30.08 -30.85 12.01
CA LYS A 183 -31.38 -30.53 11.41
C LYS A 183 -32.40 -30.17 12.50
N SER A 184 -31.93 -29.64 13.64
CA SER A 184 -32.79 -29.20 14.71
C SER A 184 -33.77 -28.11 14.26
N ASN A 185 -35.03 -28.26 14.63
CA ASN A 185 -36.12 -27.29 14.43
C ASN A 185 -36.71 -26.90 15.81
N GLU A 186 -37.74 -26.04 15.82
CA GLU A 186 -38.46 -25.66 17.06
C GLU A 186 -39.08 -26.85 17.83
N GLU A 187 -39.28 -28.01 17.19
CA GLU A 187 -39.88 -29.21 17.78
C GLU A 187 -38.90 -30.11 18.57
N GLY A 188 -37.58 -29.83 18.52
CA GLY A 188 -36.57 -30.58 19.26
C GLY A 188 -35.27 -30.82 18.49
N GLU A 189 -34.26 -31.38 19.18
CA GLU A 189 -32.98 -31.73 18.57
C GLU A 189 -33.12 -32.92 17.62
N TYR A 190 -32.66 -32.75 16.37
CA TYR A 190 -32.69 -33.78 15.33
C TYR A 190 -31.39 -33.80 14.54
N TRP A 191 -30.80 -34.99 14.41
CA TRP A 191 -29.50 -35.20 13.76
C TRP A 191 -29.60 -36.20 12.61
N MET A 192 -28.91 -35.89 11.51
CA MET A 192 -28.81 -36.78 10.36
C MET A 192 -27.35 -37.14 10.08
N GLY A 193 -27.06 -38.45 10.01
CA GLY A 193 -25.73 -38.99 9.73
C GLY A 193 -25.61 -39.50 8.29
N GLU A 194 -24.67 -38.95 7.52
CA GLU A 194 -24.31 -39.45 6.20
C GLU A 194 -23.12 -40.40 6.30
N CYS A 195 -23.37 -41.70 6.15
CA CYS A 195 -22.33 -42.74 6.14
C CYS A 195 -21.65 -42.83 4.79
N ARG A 196 -20.31 -42.92 4.82
CA ARG A 196 -19.43 -43.25 3.71
C ARG A 196 -18.46 -44.35 4.17
N ARG A 197 -18.31 -45.39 3.35
CA ARG A 197 -17.30 -46.44 3.59
C ARG A 197 -15.90 -45.92 3.25
N LEU A 198 -14.96 -46.11 4.18
CA LEU A 198 -13.55 -45.76 4.01
C LEU A 198 -12.73 -46.97 3.54
N PHE A 199 -12.66 -48.02 4.36
CA PHE A 199 -11.78 -49.16 4.15
C PHE A 199 -12.43 -50.50 4.51
N GLU A 200 -11.92 -51.58 3.94
CA GLU A 200 -12.28 -52.95 4.28
C GLU A 200 -11.03 -53.70 4.76
N PHE A 201 -10.97 -54.04 6.05
CA PHE A 201 -9.86 -54.74 6.69
C PHE A 201 -10.38 -55.95 7.49
N ASN A 202 -9.57 -56.99 7.67
CA ASN A 202 -9.98 -58.26 8.28
C ASN A 202 -9.57 -58.41 9.76
N ASP A 203 -9.13 -57.32 10.40
CA ASP A 203 -8.41 -57.37 11.69
C ASP A 203 -9.15 -56.65 12.82
N ASN A 204 -8.56 -56.68 14.03
CA ASN A 204 -9.09 -55.99 15.20
C ASN A 204 -9.25 -54.49 14.94
N ALA A 205 -10.46 -54.00 15.10
CA ALA A 205 -10.76 -52.63 14.77
C ALA A 205 -10.47 -51.67 15.93
N ALA A 206 -9.43 -50.85 15.77
CA ALA A 206 -9.14 -49.71 16.63
C ALA A 206 -9.01 -48.43 15.79
N ILE A 207 -9.39 -47.31 16.40
CA ILE A 207 -9.36 -45.96 15.81
C ILE A 207 -8.61 -45.07 16.79
N VAL A 208 -7.58 -44.36 16.29
CA VAL A 208 -6.74 -43.45 17.08
C VAL A 208 -6.86 -42.04 16.55
N GLU A 209 -7.06 -41.08 17.45
CA GLU A 209 -7.15 -39.66 17.13
C GLU A 209 -5.82 -38.99 17.45
N MET A 210 -5.28 -38.20 16.51
CA MET A 210 -4.03 -37.46 16.66
C MET A 210 -4.31 -35.96 16.52
N ARG A 211 -4.77 -35.35 17.62
CA ARG A 211 -5.26 -33.96 17.66
C ARG A 211 -4.23 -32.90 17.30
N ASP A 212 -2.95 -33.15 17.54
CA ASP A 212 -1.86 -32.19 17.26
C ASP A 212 -1.51 -32.08 15.77
N ARG A 213 -1.97 -33.03 14.94
CA ARG A 213 -1.65 -33.09 13.50
C ARG A 213 -2.87 -33.20 12.60
N ASP A 214 -4.08 -33.16 13.15
CA ASP A 214 -5.34 -33.38 12.43
C ASP A 214 -5.36 -34.69 11.64
N LEU A 215 -4.81 -35.75 12.25
CA LEU A 215 -4.72 -37.09 11.66
C LEU A 215 -5.56 -38.12 12.43
N LEU A 216 -6.00 -39.13 11.69
CA LEU A 216 -6.65 -40.32 12.22
C LEU A 216 -5.88 -41.57 11.84
N GLY A 217 -5.72 -42.48 12.79
CA GLY A 217 -5.10 -43.78 12.60
C GLY A 217 -6.12 -44.91 12.61
N PHE A 218 -6.14 -45.72 11.55
CA PHE A 218 -6.93 -46.94 11.48
C PHE A 218 -6.03 -48.17 11.53
N VAL A 219 -6.31 -49.09 12.45
CA VAL A 219 -5.51 -50.31 12.58
C VAL A 219 -5.88 -51.32 11.49
N HIS A 220 -4.85 -51.80 10.79
CA HIS A 220 -4.93 -52.90 9.84
C HIS A 220 -3.76 -53.86 10.08
N GLY A 221 -4.02 -54.94 10.81
CA GLY A 221 -3.02 -55.98 11.10
C GLY A 221 -1.84 -55.42 11.88
N ASP A 222 -0.67 -55.39 11.24
CA ASP A 222 0.58 -54.82 11.75
C ASP A 222 0.75 -53.33 11.37
N THR A 223 -0.18 -52.70 10.65
CA THR A 223 -0.05 -51.32 10.17
C THR A 223 -1.10 -50.38 10.76
N LEU A 224 -0.70 -49.15 11.04
CA LEU A 224 -1.60 -48.04 11.35
C LEU A 224 -1.68 -47.13 10.13
N VAL A 225 -2.81 -47.17 9.44
CA VAL A 225 -3.08 -46.38 8.24
C VAL A 225 -3.47 -44.97 8.65
N LEU A 226 -2.77 -43.96 8.15
CA LEU A 226 -3.00 -42.56 8.49
C LEU A 226 -3.88 -41.87 7.44
N THR A 227 -4.94 -41.20 7.90
CA THR A 227 -5.78 -40.35 7.06
C THR A 227 -5.93 -38.96 7.66
N ASN A 228 -6.37 -38.01 6.85
CA ASN A 228 -6.90 -36.75 7.36
C ASN A 228 -8.26 -36.98 8.05
N LEU A 229 -8.82 -35.92 8.64
CA LEU A 229 -10.15 -35.92 9.26
C LEU A 229 -11.31 -36.18 8.28
N GLU A 230 -11.05 -36.14 6.96
CA GLU A 230 -12.04 -36.48 5.92
C GLU A 230 -11.96 -37.94 5.46
N GLY A 231 -11.03 -38.73 6.01
CA GLY A 231 -10.80 -40.13 5.63
C GLY A 231 -9.98 -40.35 4.36
N HIS A 232 -9.34 -39.32 3.83
CA HIS A 232 -8.40 -39.40 2.70
C HIS A 232 -6.97 -39.71 3.18
N LYS A 233 -6.26 -40.59 2.47
CA LYS A 233 -4.85 -40.89 2.76
C LYS A 233 -3.97 -39.64 2.61
N THR A 234 -3.11 -39.40 3.58
CA THR A 234 -2.17 -38.27 3.59
C THR A 234 -0.81 -38.66 2.99
N HIS A 235 0.08 -37.67 2.81
CA HIS A 235 1.47 -37.89 2.39
C HIS A 235 2.35 -38.49 3.50
N THR A 236 1.88 -38.55 4.74
CA THR A 236 2.59 -39.21 5.84
C THR A 236 2.55 -40.71 5.67
N ALA A 237 3.70 -41.37 5.79
CA ALA A 237 3.79 -42.81 5.64
C ALA A 237 3.00 -43.55 6.74
N ASP A 238 2.32 -44.62 6.36
CA ASP A 238 1.63 -45.54 7.28
C ASP A 238 2.66 -46.14 8.27
N VAL A 239 2.30 -46.25 9.54
CA VAL A 239 3.21 -46.72 10.60
C VAL A 239 3.12 -48.25 10.70
N ARG A 240 4.23 -48.95 10.41
CA ARG A 240 4.27 -50.42 10.43
C ARG A 240 4.92 -50.97 11.69
N PHE A 241 4.20 -51.85 12.37
CA PHE A 241 4.58 -52.61 13.56
C PHE A 241 5.21 -53.97 13.23
N SER A 242 5.90 -54.56 14.22
CA SER A 242 6.59 -55.83 14.03
C SER A 242 5.66 -57.05 14.04
N ASP A 243 4.44 -56.88 14.55
CA ASP A 243 3.42 -57.92 14.72
C ASP A 243 2.02 -57.27 14.71
N VAL A 244 0.96 -58.07 14.76
CA VAL A 244 -0.43 -57.58 14.76
C VAL A 244 -0.71 -56.76 16.02
N LEU A 245 -1.39 -55.61 15.88
CA LEU A 245 -1.76 -54.76 17.01
C LEU A 245 -2.96 -55.32 17.77
N THR A 246 -2.83 -55.37 19.09
CA THR A 246 -3.94 -55.67 20.03
C THR A 246 -4.65 -54.39 20.41
N ASP A 247 -3.88 -53.34 20.70
CA ASP A 247 -4.37 -52.03 21.11
C ASP A 247 -3.33 -50.96 20.72
N VAL A 248 -3.75 -49.71 20.59
CA VAL A 248 -2.87 -48.61 20.17
C VAL A 248 -3.31 -47.28 20.78
N VAL A 249 -2.33 -46.53 21.27
CA VAL A 249 -2.51 -45.21 21.86
C VAL A 249 -1.55 -44.25 21.20
N TYR A 250 -2.02 -43.02 21.00
CA TYR A 250 -1.20 -41.91 20.56
C TYR A 250 -0.91 -40.99 21.75
N ASP A 251 0.38 -40.79 22.02
CA ASP A 251 0.89 -39.85 23.01
C ASP A 251 1.99 -39.03 22.33
N SER A 252 1.61 -37.84 21.85
CA SER A 252 2.43 -37.09 20.90
C SER A 252 3.86 -36.84 21.43
N PRO A 253 4.91 -36.98 20.58
CA PRO A 253 4.89 -37.31 19.15
C PRO A 253 4.96 -38.82 18.84
N TYR A 254 4.71 -39.69 19.83
CA TYR A 254 4.88 -41.12 19.74
C TYR A 254 3.56 -41.89 19.58
N VAL A 255 3.62 -43.00 18.85
CA VAL A 255 2.56 -44.00 18.78
C VAL A 255 3.01 -45.22 19.56
N VAL A 256 2.21 -45.63 20.54
CA VAL A 256 2.46 -46.77 21.41
C VAL A 256 1.50 -47.90 21.01
N GLY A 257 2.04 -48.97 20.45
CA GLY A 257 1.28 -50.16 20.05
C GLY A 257 1.52 -51.33 21.00
N LEU A 258 0.45 -52.02 21.39
CA LEU A 258 0.51 -53.27 22.16
C LEU A 258 0.40 -54.46 21.20
N LEU A 259 1.38 -55.36 21.27
CA LEU A 259 1.50 -56.57 20.47
C LEU A 259 1.21 -57.83 21.32
N PRO A 260 0.91 -58.97 20.66
CA PRO A 260 0.75 -60.25 21.33
C PRO A 260 1.89 -60.61 22.28
N LYS A 261 1.54 -61.34 23.35
CA LYS A 261 2.45 -61.73 24.45
C LYS A 261 2.90 -60.55 25.34
N GLY A 262 2.23 -59.39 25.23
CA GLY A 262 2.47 -58.23 26.09
C GLY A 262 3.70 -57.40 25.68
N ARG A 263 4.10 -57.44 24.41
CA ARG A 263 5.18 -56.58 23.90
C ARG A 263 4.61 -55.21 23.55
N VAL A 264 5.20 -54.14 24.06
CA VAL A 264 4.83 -52.75 23.73
C VAL A 264 5.92 -52.16 22.83
N GLU A 265 5.52 -51.63 21.68
CA GLU A 265 6.40 -50.95 20.74
C GLU A 265 6.06 -49.47 20.64
N VAL A 266 7.08 -48.64 20.73
CA VAL A 266 6.99 -47.18 20.63
C VAL A 266 7.61 -46.73 19.32
N ARG A 267 6.82 -46.04 18.50
CA ARG A 267 7.26 -45.50 17.20
C ARG A 267 7.05 -44.00 17.10
N SER A 268 7.90 -43.32 16.32
CA SER A 268 7.64 -41.96 15.85
C SER A 268 6.72 -41.97 14.63
N LEU A 269 6.03 -40.85 14.37
CA LEU A 269 5.19 -40.67 13.18
C LEU A 269 5.97 -40.21 11.95
N ASN A 270 6.78 -39.16 12.09
CA ASN A 270 7.45 -38.54 10.95
C ASN A 270 8.90 -38.17 11.28
N PRO A 271 9.89 -38.93 10.78
CA PRO A 271 9.79 -40.23 10.08
C PRO A 271 9.37 -41.39 11.01
N SER A 272 8.83 -42.48 10.46
CA SER A 272 8.45 -43.65 11.24
C SER A 272 9.65 -44.51 11.63
N TYR A 273 10.11 -44.37 12.87
CA TYR A 273 11.19 -45.19 13.43
C TYR A 273 10.71 -45.98 14.63
N LEU A 274 11.24 -47.19 14.77
CA LEU A 274 11.18 -47.94 16.02
C LEU A 274 12.13 -47.29 17.03
N ILE A 275 11.58 -46.71 18.09
CA ILE A 275 12.35 -46.04 19.13
C ILE A 275 12.68 -47.03 20.24
N GLN A 276 11.66 -47.73 20.73
CA GLN A 276 11.77 -48.63 21.88
C GLN A 276 10.81 -49.81 21.72
N SER A 277 11.25 -50.98 22.18
CA SER A 277 10.42 -52.16 22.38
C SER A 277 10.63 -52.66 23.80
N MET A 278 9.54 -52.93 24.51
CA MET A 278 9.57 -53.44 25.89
C MET A 278 8.60 -54.60 26.05
N ALA A 279 8.88 -55.53 26.96
CA ALA A 279 8.02 -56.68 27.24
C ALA A 279 7.43 -56.55 28.64
N LEU A 280 6.11 -56.46 28.73
CA LEU A 280 5.34 -56.44 29.97
C LEU A 280 4.55 -57.75 30.10
N SER A 281 4.49 -58.32 31.31
CA SER A 281 3.94 -59.66 31.50
C SER A 281 2.42 -59.70 31.26
N LYS A 282 2.03 -60.33 30.14
CA LYS A 282 0.61 -60.54 29.76
C LYS A 282 -0.21 -59.24 29.66
N ALA A 283 0.41 -58.12 29.29
CA ALA A 283 -0.31 -56.88 29.03
C ALA A 283 -1.38 -57.06 27.95
N SER A 284 -2.56 -56.50 28.18
CA SER A 284 -3.74 -56.66 27.33
C SER A 284 -4.46 -55.36 26.98
N LEU A 285 -4.30 -54.30 27.76
CA LEU A 285 -5.01 -53.02 27.58
C LEU A 285 -4.03 -51.84 27.60
N LEU A 286 -4.28 -50.84 26.76
CA LEU A 286 -3.63 -49.53 26.80
C LEU A 286 -4.64 -48.43 27.11
N CYS A 287 -4.18 -47.41 27.85
CA CYS A 287 -4.96 -46.21 28.11
C CYS A 287 -4.07 -44.98 28.03
N ALA A 288 -4.51 -43.98 27.27
CA ALA A 288 -3.88 -42.66 27.24
C ALA A 288 -4.14 -41.94 28.58
N GLY A 289 -3.09 -41.41 29.20
CA GLY A 289 -3.19 -40.53 30.36
C GLY A 289 -2.98 -39.07 29.98
N ASN A 290 -2.48 -38.30 30.95
CA ASN A 290 -1.95 -36.96 30.69
C ASN A 290 -0.75 -37.01 29.73
N PRO A 291 -0.47 -35.93 28.97
CA PRO A 291 0.63 -35.92 28.00
C PRO A 291 1.96 -36.43 28.58
N GLY A 292 2.55 -37.44 27.93
CA GLY A 292 3.75 -38.14 28.36
C GLY A 292 3.54 -39.30 29.34
N TYR A 293 2.29 -39.64 29.68
CA TYR A 293 1.92 -40.81 30.48
C TYR A 293 0.99 -41.75 29.71
N VAL A 294 1.39 -43.01 29.58
CA VAL A 294 0.56 -44.08 29.01
C VAL A 294 0.43 -45.20 30.02
N PHE A 295 -0.79 -45.64 30.30
CA PHE A 295 -1.02 -46.74 31.24
C PHE A 295 -1.21 -48.05 30.48
N VAL A 296 -0.59 -49.11 31.00
CA VAL A 296 -0.69 -50.47 30.46
C VAL A 296 -1.23 -51.37 31.55
N SER A 297 -2.26 -52.15 31.25
CA SER A 297 -2.79 -53.13 32.20
C SER A 297 -2.66 -54.54 31.65
N SER A 298 -2.26 -55.46 32.53
CA SER A 298 -2.46 -56.90 32.42
C SER A 298 -3.71 -57.29 33.21
N SER A 299 -4.01 -58.59 33.30
CA SER A 299 -5.10 -59.11 34.13
C SER A 299 -4.93 -58.72 35.61
N PHE A 300 -3.70 -58.63 36.13
CA PHE A 300 -3.43 -58.42 37.56
C PHE A 300 -2.43 -57.31 37.88
N ASP A 301 -1.87 -56.66 36.88
CA ASP A 301 -0.80 -55.68 37.07
C ASP A 301 -1.11 -54.44 36.22
N VAL A 302 -0.79 -53.26 36.74
CA VAL A 302 -0.94 -51.97 36.05
C VAL A 302 0.40 -51.25 36.09
N TRP A 303 0.86 -50.83 34.92
CA TRP A 303 2.09 -50.06 34.73
C TRP A 303 1.77 -48.66 34.16
N MET A 304 2.63 -47.71 34.47
CA MET A 304 2.66 -46.38 33.89
C MET A 304 3.96 -46.23 33.11
N LEU A 305 3.85 -45.92 31.83
CA LEU A 305 4.94 -45.52 30.97
C LEU A 305 5.12 -44.00 31.08
N ASP A 306 6.26 -43.55 31.60
CA ASP A 306 6.60 -42.13 31.80
C ASP A 306 7.70 -41.69 30.82
N VAL A 307 7.42 -40.67 30.00
CA VAL A 307 8.38 -40.05 29.06
C VAL A 307 9.31 -39.05 29.75
N HIS A 308 8.82 -38.37 30.79
CA HIS A 308 9.46 -37.18 31.37
C HIS A 308 10.80 -37.51 32.03
N THR A 309 10.95 -38.75 32.49
CA THR A 309 12.14 -39.25 33.19
C THR A 309 13.41 -39.14 32.37
N ASN A 310 13.33 -39.40 31.07
CA ASN A 310 14.50 -39.50 30.19
C ASN A 310 14.58 -38.36 29.17
N ILE A 311 13.64 -37.41 29.16
CA ILE A 311 13.52 -36.41 28.09
C ILE A 311 14.81 -35.62 27.82
N ARG A 312 15.54 -35.18 28.86
CA ARG A 312 16.81 -34.44 28.71
C ARG A 312 17.91 -35.29 28.10
N LYS A 313 18.02 -36.55 28.53
CA LYS A 313 18.99 -37.52 28.00
C LYS A 313 18.66 -37.84 26.54
N ASN A 314 17.39 -38.07 26.26
CA ASN A 314 16.89 -38.39 24.93
C ASN A 314 17.15 -37.24 23.95
N VAL A 315 16.89 -35.99 24.33
CA VAL A 315 17.22 -34.82 23.50
C VAL A 315 18.72 -34.72 23.24
N SER A 316 19.57 -34.91 24.26
CA SER A 316 21.03 -34.91 24.02
C SER A 316 21.50 -36.03 23.09
N LEU A 317 20.91 -37.22 23.18
CA LEU A 317 21.20 -38.36 22.29
C LEU A 317 20.72 -38.08 20.86
N LEU A 318 19.54 -37.47 20.69
CA LEU A 318 19.02 -37.11 19.38
C LEU A 318 19.86 -36.05 18.69
N ILE A 319 20.42 -35.09 19.45
CA ILE A 319 21.37 -34.11 18.95
C ILE A 319 22.67 -34.80 18.51
N SER A 320 23.21 -35.73 19.31
CA SER A 320 24.42 -36.48 18.91
C SER A 320 24.21 -37.36 17.68
N ASP A 321 23.02 -37.96 17.55
CA ASP A 321 22.63 -38.80 16.42
C ASP A 321 22.19 -37.99 15.18
N LYS A 322 22.25 -36.65 15.26
CA LYS A 322 21.86 -35.70 14.20
C LYS A 322 20.40 -35.85 13.75
N GLN A 323 19.52 -36.29 14.65
CA GLN A 323 18.07 -36.39 14.46
C GLN A 323 17.36 -35.17 15.05
N PHE A 324 17.60 -34.01 14.46
CA PHE A 324 17.11 -32.74 14.99
C PHE A 324 15.61 -32.55 14.86
N ASP A 325 14.95 -33.12 13.85
CA ASP A 325 13.50 -32.96 13.66
C ASP A 325 12.70 -33.53 14.84
N LEU A 326 13.10 -34.71 15.31
CA LEU A 326 12.52 -35.35 16.49
C LEU A 326 12.90 -34.59 17.77
N ALA A 327 14.14 -34.12 17.86
CA ALA A 327 14.60 -33.32 19.00
C ALA A 327 13.81 -32.03 19.15
N ILE A 328 13.56 -31.31 18.05
CA ILE A 328 12.77 -30.06 18.03
C ILE A 328 11.34 -30.35 18.48
N GLN A 329 10.69 -31.39 17.93
CA GLN A 329 9.32 -31.77 18.32
C GLN A 329 9.22 -32.05 19.83
N ILE A 330 10.14 -32.85 20.38
CA ILE A 330 10.16 -33.15 21.82
C ILE A 330 10.38 -31.88 22.65
N VAL A 331 11.26 -30.98 22.19
CA VAL A 331 11.62 -29.75 22.90
C VAL A 331 10.48 -28.72 22.87
N GLU A 332 9.76 -28.59 21.76
CA GLU A 332 8.61 -27.69 21.64
C GLU A 332 7.44 -28.13 22.51
N MET A 333 7.20 -29.43 22.58
CA MET A 333 6.11 -30.03 23.35
C MET A 333 6.37 -30.11 24.85
N SER A 334 7.62 -29.96 25.28
CA SER A 334 8.00 -30.14 26.69
C SER A 334 8.24 -28.83 27.41
N ASN A 335 7.66 -28.73 28.61
CA ASN A 335 7.85 -27.59 29.52
C ASN A 335 9.19 -27.65 30.29
N PHE A 336 10.05 -28.64 30.00
CA PHE A 336 11.30 -28.88 30.74
C PHE A 336 12.50 -28.05 30.24
N PHE A 337 12.37 -27.41 29.07
CA PHE A 337 13.41 -26.60 28.46
C PHE A 337 13.04 -25.13 28.48
N THR A 338 14.00 -24.28 28.85
CA THR A 338 13.90 -22.82 28.72
C THR A 338 13.91 -22.44 27.24
N GLU A 339 13.29 -21.30 26.91
CA GLU A 339 13.27 -20.78 25.52
C GLU A 339 14.68 -20.60 24.92
N GLU A 340 15.66 -20.23 25.74
CA GLU A 340 17.07 -20.15 25.32
C GLU A 340 17.63 -21.51 24.86
N ASN A 341 17.33 -22.59 25.59
CA ASN A 341 17.73 -23.93 25.18
C ASN A 341 17.03 -24.37 23.90
N LYS A 342 15.75 -23.98 23.70
CA LYS A 342 15.03 -24.27 22.46
C LYS A 342 15.67 -23.56 21.27
N ILE A 343 16.02 -22.28 21.44
CA ILE A 343 16.71 -21.46 20.43
C ILE A 343 18.05 -22.09 20.05
N GLU A 344 18.84 -22.52 21.03
CA GLU A 344 20.15 -23.11 20.77
C GLU A 344 20.06 -24.45 20.04
N ILE A 345 19.10 -25.31 20.41
CA ILE A 345 18.87 -26.59 19.72
C ILE A 345 18.43 -26.35 18.28
N LYS A 346 17.52 -25.39 18.04
CA LYS A 346 17.11 -25.00 16.69
C LYS A 346 18.26 -24.40 15.88
N ARG A 347 19.15 -23.63 16.50
CA ARG A 347 20.37 -23.09 15.86
C ARG A 347 21.30 -24.21 15.41
N GLN A 348 21.53 -25.22 16.26
CA GLN A 348 22.32 -26.40 15.90
C GLN A 348 21.66 -27.24 14.79
N ALA A 349 20.33 -27.33 14.80
CA ALA A 349 19.58 -27.98 13.73
C ALA A 349 19.75 -27.25 12.40
N ALA A 350 19.64 -25.92 12.41
CA ALA A 350 19.83 -25.08 11.22
C ALA A 350 21.26 -25.23 10.66
N LEU A 351 22.29 -25.25 11.52
CA LEU A 351 23.68 -25.53 11.12
C LEU A 351 23.82 -26.92 10.48
N ASN A 352 23.18 -27.94 11.03
CA ASN A 352 23.24 -29.28 10.45
C ASN A 352 22.53 -29.36 9.08
N LEU A 353 21.39 -28.67 8.91
CA LEU A 353 20.73 -28.56 7.60
C LEU A 353 21.63 -27.86 6.57
N PHE A 354 22.37 -26.83 7.00
CA PHE A 354 23.37 -26.15 6.18
C PHE A 354 24.47 -27.14 5.72
N HIS A 355 25.02 -27.94 6.63
CA HIS A 355 25.99 -29.00 6.29
C HIS A 355 25.41 -30.08 5.36
N ARG A 356 24.11 -30.36 5.44
CA ARG A 356 23.39 -31.28 4.54
C ARG A 356 23.03 -30.66 3.18
N ARG A 357 23.48 -29.43 2.89
CA ARG A 357 23.21 -28.68 1.65
C ARG A 357 21.73 -28.32 1.44
N LYS A 358 20.92 -28.37 2.51
CA LYS A 358 19.52 -27.93 2.53
C LYS A 358 19.46 -26.48 3.00
N PHE A 359 19.99 -25.58 2.16
CA PHE A 359 20.19 -24.17 2.53
C PHE A 359 18.89 -23.42 2.81
N GLU A 360 17.84 -23.67 2.02
CA GLU A 360 16.56 -22.97 2.18
C GLU A 360 15.85 -23.32 3.50
N GLU A 361 15.75 -24.61 3.83
CA GLU A 361 15.21 -25.08 5.12
C GLU A 361 16.04 -24.54 6.32
N SER A 362 17.37 -24.48 6.16
CA SER A 362 18.28 -23.93 7.17
C SER A 362 18.00 -22.44 7.44
N PHE A 363 17.92 -21.62 6.39
CA PHE A 363 17.64 -20.18 6.54
C PHE A 363 16.21 -19.88 7.00
N GLN A 364 15.24 -20.73 6.68
CA GLN A 364 13.88 -20.64 7.25
C GLN A 364 13.91 -20.82 8.77
N LEU A 365 14.60 -21.85 9.28
CA LEU A 365 14.77 -22.00 10.73
C LEU A 365 15.47 -20.79 11.36
N TYR A 366 16.50 -20.23 10.72
CA TYR A 366 17.15 -19.01 11.22
C TYR A 366 16.21 -17.80 11.26
N ALA A 367 15.30 -17.68 10.29
CA ALA A 367 14.26 -16.65 10.26
C ALA A 367 13.28 -16.81 11.43
N ASP A 368 12.81 -18.04 11.68
CA ASP A 368 11.89 -18.35 12.77
C ASP A 368 12.50 -18.05 14.15
N ILE A 369 13.78 -18.33 14.32
CA ILE A 369 14.53 -18.08 15.56
C ILE A 369 14.84 -16.57 15.75
N LYS A 370 14.72 -15.76 14.68
CA LYS A 370 15.18 -14.35 14.64
C LYS A 370 16.64 -14.20 15.09
N THR A 371 17.50 -15.08 14.59
CA THR A 371 18.93 -15.04 14.90
C THR A 371 19.56 -13.76 14.34
N ASP A 372 20.57 -13.20 15.03
CA ASP A 372 21.28 -12.02 14.56
C ASP A 372 21.90 -12.27 13.18
N VAL A 373 21.56 -11.39 12.24
CA VAL A 373 21.86 -11.52 10.82
C VAL A 373 23.37 -11.51 10.59
N ILE A 374 24.12 -10.79 11.44
CA ILE A 374 25.58 -10.73 11.37
C ILE A 374 26.19 -12.12 11.56
N THR A 375 25.67 -12.93 12.49
CA THR A 375 26.16 -14.30 12.73
C THR A 375 25.92 -15.23 11.53
N ILE A 376 24.86 -14.96 10.76
CA ILE A 376 24.54 -15.73 9.55
C ILE A 376 25.45 -15.30 8.39
N ILE A 377 25.69 -14.00 8.24
CA ILE A 377 26.61 -13.48 7.22
C ILE A 377 28.07 -13.89 7.54
N GLN A 378 28.43 -14.13 8.80
CA GLN A 378 29.73 -14.70 9.18
C GLN A 378 29.99 -16.09 8.59
N MET A 379 28.96 -16.84 8.19
CA MET A 379 29.15 -18.08 7.42
C MET A 379 29.76 -17.83 6.03
N PHE A 380 29.71 -16.58 5.55
CA PHE A 380 30.25 -16.12 4.28
C PHE A 380 31.12 -14.86 4.47
N PRO A 381 32.35 -15.02 5.01
CA PRO A 381 33.21 -13.89 5.39
C PRO A 381 33.52 -12.90 4.27
N GLU A 382 33.49 -13.33 3.01
CA GLU A 382 33.66 -12.48 1.81
C GLU A 382 32.67 -11.30 1.75
N PHE A 383 31.49 -11.44 2.38
CA PHE A 383 30.47 -10.41 2.38
C PHE A 383 30.59 -9.41 3.53
N LEU A 384 31.37 -9.71 4.57
CA LEU A 384 31.57 -8.80 5.70
C LEU A 384 32.64 -7.73 5.43
N PRO A 385 32.49 -6.52 6.00
CA PRO A 385 33.56 -5.52 6.03
C PRO A 385 34.81 -6.06 6.76
N GLU A 386 36.01 -5.62 6.37
CA GLU A 386 37.29 -6.09 6.95
C GLU A 386 37.35 -6.00 8.49
N LYS A 387 36.65 -5.02 9.08
CA LYS A 387 36.57 -4.82 10.54
C LYS A 387 35.83 -5.94 11.28
N LEU A 388 34.92 -6.65 10.61
CA LEU A 388 34.05 -7.70 11.17
C LEU A 388 34.46 -9.12 10.75
N GLN A 389 35.51 -9.26 9.95
CA GLN A 389 36.00 -10.57 9.47
C GLN A 389 36.79 -11.38 10.51
N LYS A 390 37.18 -10.78 11.65
CA LYS A 390 38.17 -11.35 12.58
C LYS A 390 37.78 -12.67 13.27
N ASP A 391 36.49 -13.01 13.31
CA ASP A 391 35.96 -14.21 13.99
C ASP A 391 35.25 -15.20 13.05
N ALA A 392 35.36 -15.04 11.73
CA ALA A 392 34.56 -15.78 10.77
C ALA A 392 35.20 -17.13 10.35
N ALA A 393 34.52 -18.24 10.62
CA ALA A 393 34.86 -19.54 10.05
C ALA A 393 34.40 -19.61 8.59
N ALA A 394 35.31 -19.45 7.64
CA ALA A 394 35.00 -19.60 6.22
C ALA A 394 34.63 -21.06 5.89
N PHE A 395 33.40 -21.30 5.40
CA PHE A 395 33.02 -22.61 4.89
C PHE A 395 33.46 -22.76 3.43
N ASP A 396 34.34 -23.74 3.19
CA ASP A 396 34.81 -24.05 1.84
C ASP A 396 33.77 -24.90 1.09
N LEU A 397 32.95 -24.25 0.26
CA LEU A 397 31.84 -24.86 -0.49
C LEU A 397 32.18 -24.98 -1.99
N PRO A 398 31.87 -26.11 -2.65
CA PRO A 398 32.00 -26.23 -4.10
C PRO A 398 31.20 -25.15 -4.85
N ALA A 399 31.68 -24.68 -5.99
CA ALA A 399 31.10 -23.51 -6.71
C ALA A 399 29.58 -23.58 -6.96
N ASN A 400 29.06 -24.77 -7.31
CA ASN A 400 27.61 -24.97 -7.51
C ASN A 400 26.81 -24.88 -6.21
N ASP A 401 27.34 -25.42 -5.12
CA ASP A 401 26.71 -25.37 -3.80
C ASP A 401 26.81 -23.96 -3.22
N LYS A 402 27.92 -23.24 -3.46
CA LYS A 402 28.07 -21.81 -3.14
C LYS A 402 26.99 -21.00 -3.85
N LYS A 403 26.75 -21.20 -5.16
CA LYS A 403 25.68 -20.48 -5.88
C LYS A 403 24.27 -20.78 -5.32
N ARG A 404 23.97 -22.03 -4.96
CA ARG A 404 22.69 -22.39 -4.33
C ARG A 404 22.53 -21.76 -2.95
N ALA A 405 23.59 -21.77 -2.15
CA ALA A 405 23.60 -21.13 -0.85
C ALA A 405 23.41 -19.62 -0.95
N LEU A 406 24.03 -18.95 -1.93
CA LEU A 406 23.86 -17.52 -2.19
C LEU A 406 22.45 -17.15 -2.66
N LEU A 407 21.80 -18.00 -3.46
CA LEU A 407 20.40 -17.79 -3.85
C LEU A 407 19.47 -17.85 -2.63
N ALA A 408 19.66 -18.87 -1.78
CA ALA A 408 18.87 -19.02 -0.55
C ALA A 408 19.16 -17.88 0.44
N LEU A 409 20.43 -17.48 0.58
CA LEU A 409 20.84 -16.34 1.40
C LEU A 409 20.26 -15.03 0.88
N GLY A 410 20.25 -14.80 -0.44
CA GLY A 410 19.67 -13.61 -1.05
C GLY A 410 18.16 -13.49 -0.78
N ASN A 411 17.42 -14.60 -0.85
CA ASN A 411 16.01 -14.63 -0.47
C ASN A 411 15.83 -14.31 1.03
N TYR A 412 16.62 -14.94 1.90
CA TYR A 412 16.60 -14.69 3.35
C TYR A 412 16.91 -13.22 3.69
N LEU A 413 18.02 -12.68 3.18
CA LEU A 413 18.43 -11.29 3.40
C LEU A 413 17.39 -10.30 2.89
N SER A 414 16.69 -10.61 1.78
CA SER A 414 15.61 -9.75 1.28
C SER A 414 14.40 -9.70 2.23
N ALA A 415 14.03 -10.83 2.85
CA ALA A 415 12.97 -10.89 3.85
C ALA A 415 13.37 -10.16 5.13
N VAL A 416 14.60 -10.40 5.62
CA VAL A 416 15.17 -9.72 6.77
C VAL A 416 15.22 -8.20 6.56
N ARG A 417 15.65 -7.74 5.38
CA ARG A 417 15.68 -6.33 5.02
C ARG A 417 14.29 -5.69 5.06
N ALA A 418 13.26 -6.40 4.56
CA ALA A 418 11.89 -5.91 4.61
C ALA A 418 11.41 -5.73 6.06
N ASP A 419 11.75 -6.66 6.95
CA ASP A 419 11.41 -6.56 8.36
C ASP A 419 12.21 -5.46 9.09
N LEU A 420 13.51 -5.32 8.82
CA LEU A 420 14.32 -4.20 9.35
C LEU A 420 13.80 -2.84 8.89
N SER A 421 13.36 -2.73 7.62
CA SER A 421 12.77 -1.51 7.08
C SER A 421 11.45 -1.17 7.78
N LYS A 422 10.58 -2.16 7.99
CA LYS A 422 9.33 -1.97 8.76
C LYS A 422 9.59 -1.51 10.19
N GLN A 423 10.58 -2.10 10.86
CA GLN A 423 10.97 -1.70 12.21
C GLN A 423 11.51 -0.26 12.24
N LEU A 424 12.29 0.14 11.25
CA LEU A 424 12.79 1.51 11.13
C LEU A 424 11.65 2.52 10.89
N ASP A 425 10.70 2.19 10.01
CA ASP A 425 9.53 3.02 9.74
C ASP A 425 8.59 3.12 10.94
N GLN A 426 8.45 2.03 11.72
CA GLN A 426 7.70 2.02 12.96
C GLN A 426 8.38 2.92 14.01
N TYR A 427 9.69 2.78 14.21
CA TYR A 427 10.44 3.63 15.13
C TYR A 427 10.35 5.10 14.73
N ASN A 428 10.48 5.42 13.44
CA ASN A 428 10.35 6.79 12.94
C ASN A 428 8.95 7.35 13.23
N ARG A 429 7.89 6.57 13.02
CA ARG A 429 6.51 6.95 13.36
C ARG A 429 6.33 7.20 14.86
N GLU A 430 6.84 6.31 15.71
CA GLU A 430 6.79 6.44 17.17
C GLU A 430 7.58 7.67 17.67
N ARG A 431 8.69 8.00 17.00
CA ARG A 431 9.48 9.22 17.25
C ARG A 431 8.71 10.49 16.91
N PHE A 432 7.98 10.51 15.78
CA PHE A 432 7.13 11.65 15.41
C PHE A 432 5.90 11.78 16.32
N GLN A 433 5.43 10.69 16.91
CA GLN A 433 4.25 10.65 17.80
C GLN A 433 4.56 10.94 19.29
N SER A 434 5.78 11.39 19.62
CA SER A 434 6.17 11.88 20.96
C SER A 434 6.15 10.82 22.09
N GLN A 435 6.68 9.61 21.86
CA GLN A 435 7.05 8.71 22.96
C GLN A 435 8.53 8.92 23.36
N SER A 436 8.75 9.43 24.57
CA SER A 436 10.03 9.92 25.07
C SER A 436 10.96 8.86 25.71
N ASN A 437 10.82 7.58 25.35
CA ASN A 437 11.65 6.48 25.87
C ASN A 437 12.24 5.61 24.73
N LEU A 438 12.67 6.25 23.65
CA LEU A 438 13.27 5.55 22.52
C LEU A 438 14.78 5.39 22.72
N ASN A 439 15.26 4.15 22.81
CA ASN A 439 16.69 3.86 23.00
C ASN A 439 17.47 4.24 21.72
N PRO A 440 18.42 5.19 21.78
CA PRO A 440 19.22 5.59 20.61
C PRO A 440 20.20 4.50 20.15
N GLU A 441 20.60 3.61 21.07
CA GLU A 441 21.49 2.48 20.77
C GLU A 441 20.82 1.44 19.88
N TYR A 442 19.51 1.23 20.06
CA TYR A 442 18.71 0.34 19.23
C TYR A 442 18.65 0.82 17.78
N LEU A 443 18.41 2.13 17.54
CA LEU A 443 18.46 2.70 16.19
C LEU A 443 19.81 2.53 15.51
N LYS A 444 20.88 2.77 16.27
CA LYS A 444 22.23 2.63 15.74
C LYS A 444 22.49 1.20 15.29
N ASN A 445 22.05 0.21 16.08
CA ASN A 445 22.15 -1.20 15.73
C ASN A 445 21.29 -1.54 14.50
N LEU A 446 20.06 -1.02 14.38
CA LEU A 446 19.26 -1.21 13.18
C LEU A 446 19.93 -0.66 11.91
N HIS A 447 20.49 0.54 11.98
CA HIS A 447 21.19 1.13 10.84
C HIS A 447 22.43 0.33 10.45
N ILE A 448 23.21 -0.16 11.42
CA ILE A 448 24.36 -1.03 11.18
C ILE A 448 23.92 -2.33 10.53
N SER A 449 22.88 -2.99 11.06
CA SER A 449 22.35 -4.23 10.50
C SER A 449 21.82 -4.04 9.08
N LEU A 450 21.08 -2.96 8.82
CA LEU A 450 20.55 -2.65 7.48
C LEU A 450 21.71 -2.38 6.50
N GLN A 451 22.77 -1.69 6.94
CA GLN A 451 23.95 -1.40 6.12
C GLN A 451 24.73 -2.66 5.75
N VAL A 452 24.93 -3.57 6.72
CA VAL A 452 25.61 -4.86 6.47
C VAL A 452 24.75 -5.74 5.56
N VAL A 453 23.44 -5.80 5.78
CA VAL A 453 22.50 -6.57 4.96
C VAL A 453 22.48 -6.05 3.52
N ASP A 454 22.35 -4.74 3.31
CA ASP A 454 22.31 -4.14 1.97
C ASP A 454 23.62 -4.38 1.20
N THR A 455 24.76 -4.25 1.88
CA THR A 455 26.08 -4.48 1.27
C THR A 455 26.28 -5.97 0.93
N ALA A 456 25.87 -6.87 1.81
CA ALA A 456 25.92 -8.32 1.55
C ALA A 456 24.97 -8.73 0.42
N LEU A 457 23.78 -8.12 0.38
CA LEU A 457 22.76 -8.40 -0.63
C LEU A 457 23.14 -7.86 -2.01
N LEU A 458 23.83 -6.69 -2.08
CA LEU A 458 24.45 -6.20 -3.31
C LEU A 458 25.47 -7.21 -3.87
N LYS A 459 26.39 -7.69 -3.03
CA LYS A 459 27.38 -8.71 -3.42
C LYS A 459 26.71 -10.03 -3.83
N CYS A 460 25.66 -10.46 -3.11
CA CYS A 460 24.89 -11.66 -3.47
C CYS A 460 24.18 -11.52 -4.83
N TYR A 461 23.58 -10.36 -5.10
CA TYR A 461 22.86 -10.10 -6.36
C TYR A 461 23.82 -10.00 -7.55
N LEU A 462 25.00 -9.41 -7.38
CA LEU A 462 26.02 -9.41 -8.44
C LEU A 462 26.42 -10.83 -8.87
N GLN A 463 26.55 -11.76 -7.93
CA GLN A 463 26.93 -13.15 -8.21
C GLN A 463 25.78 -14.04 -8.70
N THR A 464 24.52 -13.70 -8.38
CA THR A 464 23.36 -14.57 -8.64
C THR A 464 22.36 -13.99 -9.64
N ARG A 465 21.92 -12.75 -9.42
CA ARG A 465 20.79 -12.09 -10.12
C ARG A 465 21.12 -10.61 -10.38
N PRO A 466 21.94 -10.32 -11.40
CA PRO A 466 22.40 -8.96 -11.68
C PRO A 466 21.29 -7.95 -12.01
N SER A 467 20.13 -8.42 -12.51
CA SER A 467 18.98 -7.55 -12.82
C SER A 467 18.35 -6.89 -11.59
N LEU A 468 18.53 -7.47 -10.40
CA LEU A 468 17.96 -6.94 -9.15
C LEU A 468 18.83 -5.86 -8.51
N VAL A 469 20.06 -5.64 -9.00
CA VAL A 469 21.00 -4.65 -8.46
C VAL A 469 20.42 -3.25 -8.59
N ASP A 470 19.93 -2.88 -9.77
CA ASP A 470 19.38 -1.54 -10.01
C ASP A 470 18.10 -1.29 -9.21
N SER A 471 17.30 -2.33 -8.97
CA SER A 471 16.12 -2.26 -8.12
C SER A 471 16.49 -2.05 -6.65
N LEU A 472 17.56 -2.70 -6.17
CA LEU A 472 18.08 -2.51 -4.82
C LEU A 472 18.63 -1.09 -4.60
N LEU A 473 19.40 -0.58 -5.56
CA LEU A 473 20.05 0.73 -5.47
C LEU A 473 19.07 1.91 -5.54
N ARG A 474 17.92 1.73 -6.21
CA ARG A 474 16.84 2.73 -6.28
C ARG A 474 16.01 2.86 -5.01
N LEU A 475 16.17 1.97 -4.04
CA LEU A 475 15.39 2.03 -2.81
C LEU A 475 15.85 3.18 -1.92
N HIS A 476 14.91 4.04 -1.52
CA HIS A 476 15.15 5.24 -0.72
C HIS A 476 15.87 4.96 0.62
N ASN A 477 15.63 3.80 1.22
CA ASN A 477 16.25 3.36 2.48
C ASN A 477 17.52 2.50 2.28
N ASN A 478 18.10 2.47 1.07
CA ASN A 478 19.34 1.74 0.85
C ASN A 478 20.47 2.34 1.71
N SER A 479 21.09 1.55 2.58
CA SER A 479 22.20 1.96 3.43
C SER A 479 23.52 1.24 3.12
N CYS A 480 23.68 0.68 1.91
CA CYS A 480 24.95 0.15 1.41
C CYS A 480 26.12 1.08 1.75
N PHE A 481 27.24 0.51 2.21
CA PHE A 481 28.47 1.27 2.40
C PHE A 481 28.97 1.80 1.05
N PHE A 482 29.11 3.12 0.93
CA PHE A 482 29.32 3.78 -0.35
C PHE A 482 30.65 3.38 -1.01
N GLU A 483 31.74 3.36 -0.26
CA GLU A 483 33.08 3.06 -0.76
C GLU A 483 33.18 1.59 -1.24
N ASP A 484 32.54 0.67 -0.51
CA ASP A 484 32.46 -0.74 -0.90
C ASP A 484 31.59 -0.90 -2.15
N ALA A 485 30.40 -0.29 -2.18
CA ALA A 485 29.51 -0.38 -3.33
C ALA A 485 30.15 0.23 -4.60
N GLU A 486 30.84 1.36 -4.46
CA GLU A 486 31.55 2.01 -5.56
C GLU A 486 32.72 1.15 -6.07
N SER A 487 33.56 0.62 -5.18
CA SER A 487 34.70 -0.23 -5.57
C SER A 487 34.24 -1.53 -6.24
N ILE A 488 33.18 -2.16 -5.72
CA ILE A 488 32.61 -3.38 -6.28
C ILE A 488 32.02 -3.14 -7.68
N LEU A 489 31.22 -2.08 -7.85
CA LEU A 489 30.60 -1.78 -9.14
C LEU A 489 31.63 -1.37 -10.21
N LYS A 490 32.71 -0.68 -9.80
CA LYS A 490 33.84 -0.38 -10.69
C LYS A 490 34.62 -1.65 -11.07
N ALA A 491 34.84 -2.57 -10.13
CA ALA A 491 35.55 -3.82 -10.40
C ALA A 491 34.79 -4.73 -11.39
N GLU A 492 33.46 -4.75 -11.32
CA GLU A 492 32.58 -5.51 -12.23
C GLU A 492 32.25 -4.77 -13.54
N ASN A 493 32.82 -3.57 -13.76
CA ASN A 493 32.57 -2.69 -14.91
C ASN A 493 31.08 -2.39 -15.17
N ARG A 494 30.27 -2.24 -14.11
CA ARG A 494 28.83 -1.93 -14.21
C ARG A 494 28.54 -0.45 -13.98
N LEU A 495 28.91 0.36 -14.96
CA LEU A 495 28.78 1.82 -14.91
C LEU A 495 27.33 2.32 -14.81
N PRO A 496 26.30 1.71 -15.45
CA PRO A 496 24.91 2.13 -15.28
C PRO A 496 24.41 1.98 -13.83
N SER A 497 24.72 0.87 -13.17
CA SER A 497 24.38 0.65 -11.77
C SER A 497 25.14 1.62 -10.85
N LEU A 498 26.38 1.97 -11.20
CA LEU A 498 27.17 2.98 -10.49
C LEU A 498 26.54 4.38 -10.60
N PHE A 499 26.02 4.74 -11.78
CA PHE A 499 25.29 5.98 -11.97
C PHE A 499 24.06 6.05 -11.06
N ILE A 500 23.26 4.98 -10.99
CA ILE A 500 22.10 4.88 -10.09
C ILE A 500 22.51 5.02 -8.62
N LEU A 501 23.67 4.48 -8.23
CA LEU A 501 24.21 4.66 -6.87
C LEU A 501 24.56 6.13 -6.59
N TYR A 502 25.20 6.83 -7.54
CA TYR A 502 25.52 8.25 -7.35
C TYR A 502 24.24 9.11 -7.31
N GLU A 503 23.25 8.80 -8.13
CA GLU A 503 21.93 9.44 -8.14
C GLU A 503 21.22 9.25 -6.79
N SER A 504 21.07 8.02 -6.31
CA SER A 504 20.37 7.74 -5.05
C SER A 504 21.08 8.34 -3.83
N ARG A 505 22.40 8.50 -3.89
CA ARG A 505 23.23 9.13 -2.85
C ARG A 505 23.41 10.64 -3.00
N LYS A 506 22.78 11.27 -3.99
CA LYS A 506 22.89 12.73 -4.27
C LYS A 506 24.34 13.19 -4.47
N LYS A 507 25.21 12.33 -5.00
CA LYS A 507 26.59 12.66 -5.37
C LYS A 507 26.63 13.22 -6.78
N HIS A 508 26.00 14.39 -6.96
CA HIS A 508 25.71 14.97 -8.27
C HIS A 508 26.96 15.24 -9.11
N GLU A 509 28.04 15.73 -8.51
CA GLU A 509 29.28 16.01 -9.24
C GLU A 509 29.92 14.73 -9.80
N MET A 510 29.97 13.66 -9.01
CA MET A 510 30.51 12.36 -9.45
C MET A 510 29.63 11.71 -10.53
N ALA A 511 28.31 11.84 -10.42
CA ALA A 511 27.37 11.36 -11.42
C ALA A 511 27.56 12.06 -12.77
N LEU A 512 27.67 13.39 -12.77
CA LEU A 512 27.85 14.19 -13.99
C LEU A 512 29.25 13.99 -14.61
N GLU A 513 30.29 13.85 -13.79
CA GLU A 513 31.64 13.51 -14.29
C GLU A 513 31.65 12.12 -14.93
N LEU A 514 30.94 11.14 -14.36
CA LEU A 514 30.79 9.82 -14.96
C LEU A 514 30.09 9.91 -16.32
N LEU A 515 28.95 10.61 -16.41
CA LEU A 515 28.24 10.81 -17.68
C LEU A 515 29.12 11.50 -18.73
N ARG A 516 29.89 12.52 -18.33
CA ARG A 516 30.81 13.24 -19.22
C ARG A 516 31.95 12.34 -19.72
N SER A 517 32.55 11.55 -18.83
CA SER A 517 33.66 10.66 -19.19
C SER A 517 33.20 9.55 -20.15
N GLN A 518 32.01 8.99 -19.94
CA GLN A 518 31.46 7.94 -20.79
C GLN A 518 30.99 8.46 -22.14
N TYR A 519 30.44 9.68 -22.21
CA TYR A 519 30.10 10.31 -23.48
C TYR A 519 31.31 10.51 -24.41
N GLN A 520 32.50 10.71 -23.86
CA GLN A 520 33.74 10.84 -24.63
C GLN A 520 34.27 9.50 -25.14
N ASP A 521 33.78 8.38 -24.61
CA ASP A 521 34.22 7.03 -24.97
C ASP A 521 33.31 6.43 -26.08
N PRO A 522 33.85 6.15 -27.28
CA PRO A 522 33.08 5.57 -28.38
C PRO A 522 32.59 4.13 -28.14
N GLU A 523 33.20 3.39 -27.21
CA GLU A 523 32.86 2.00 -26.86
C GLU A 523 31.94 1.92 -25.63
N SER A 524 31.38 3.05 -25.19
CA SER A 524 30.52 3.10 -24.00
C SER A 524 29.18 2.39 -24.19
N ASP A 525 28.54 2.03 -23.08
CA ASP A 525 27.21 1.41 -23.09
C ASP A 525 26.20 2.37 -23.75
N PRO A 526 25.30 1.88 -24.63
CA PRO A 526 24.23 2.70 -25.23
C PRO A 526 23.42 3.52 -24.22
N PHE A 527 23.37 3.11 -22.94
CA PHE A 527 22.80 3.87 -21.84
C PHE A 527 23.36 5.30 -21.71
N PHE A 528 24.63 5.53 -22.07
CA PHE A 528 25.33 6.81 -21.94
C PHE A 528 25.37 7.62 -23.24
N HIS A 529 24.79 7.13 -24.33
CA HIS A 529 24.77 7.83 -25.60
C HIS A 529 23.72 8.95 -25.60
N GLY A 530 24.11 10.11 -26.16
CA GLY A 530 23.23 11.28 -26.30
C GLY A 530 23.22 12.20 -25.09
N PHE A 531 22.63 13.39 -25.27
CA PHE A 531 22.53 14.40 -24.22
C PHE A 531 21.30 14.22 -23.33
N ASP A 532 20.27 13.47 -23.76
CA ASP A 532 18.99 13.30 -23.08
C ASP A 532 19.12 12.91 -21.60
N ARG A 533 20.06 12.01 -21.27
CA ARG A 533 20.33 11.60 -19.88
C ARG A 533 20.99 12.69 -19.05
N ILE A 534 21.90 13.44 -19.65
CA ILE A 534 22.60 14.56 -18.99
C ILE A 534 21.58 15.68 -18.77
N VAL A 535 20.80 16.02 -19.78
CA VAL A 535 19.73 17.02 -19.72
C VAL A 535 18.70 16.62 -18.67
N GLY A 536 18.18 15.39 -18.73
CA GLY A 536 17.23 14.87 -17.76
C GLY A 536 17.77 14.89 -16.33
N TYR A 537 19.03 14.49 -16.12
CA TYR A 537 19.65 14.56 -14.80
C TYR A 537 19.81 16.00 -14.31
N LEU A 538 20.27 16.93 -15.17
CA LEU A 538 20.40 18.35 -14.84
C LEU A 538 19.04 18.98 -14.52
N GLN A 539 17.95 18.56 -15.18
CA GLN A 539 16.58 19.00 -14.90
C GLN A 539 16.06 18.52 -13.53
N THR A 540 16.64 17.46 -12.95
CA THR A 540 16.31 17.05 -11.55
C THR A 540 17.00 17.90 -10.50
N LEU A 541 18.05 18.64 -10.87
CA LEU A 541 18.81 19.46 -9.94
C LEU A 541 18.12 20.81 -9.74
N GLY A 542 17.85 21.15 -8.48
CA GLY A 542 17.22 22.42 -8.12
C GLY A 542 18.22 23.56 -7.93
N ASN A 543 17.70 24.70 -7.43
CA ASN A 543 18.47 25.93 -7.22
C ASN A 543 19.69 25.80 -6.30
N THR A 544 19.77 24.76 -5.48
CA THR A 544 20.93 24.49 -4.60
C THR A 544 22.20 24.12 -5.36
N HIS A 545 22.07 23.68 -6.62
CA HIS A 545 23.18 23.20 -7.44
C HIS A 545 23.37 24.00 -8.73
N LEU A 546 22.95 25.28 -8.76
CA LEU A 546 23.03 26.15 -9.94
C LEU A 546 24.44 26.23 -10.56
N GLU A 547 25.49 26.30 -9.73
CA GLU A 547 26.87 26.35 -10.22
C GLU A 547 27.27 25.09 -11.00
N LEU A 548 26.82 23.91 -10.52
CA LEU A 548 27.04 22.64 -11.21
C LEU A 548 26.25 22.60 -12.52
N ILE A 549 24.98 23.04 -12.49
CA ILE A 549 24.15 23.13 -13.69
C ILE A 549 24.86 24.01 -14.74
N PHE A 550 25.29 25.22 -14.37
CA PHE A 550 26.00 26.11 -15.29
C PHE A 550 27.30 25.53 -15.81
N LYS A 551 28.10 24.87 -14.97
CA LYS A 551 29.36 24.22 -15.38
C LYS A 551 29.13 23.17 -16.47
N TYR A 552 28.15 22.29 -16.29
CA TYR A 552 27.89 21.19 -17.23
C TYR A 552 27.05 21.62 -18.42
N THR A 553 26.07 22.51 -18.24
CA THR A 553 25.30 23.08 -19.36
C THR A 553 26.18 23.91 -20.28
N ARG A 554 27.22 24.60 -19.78
CA ARG A 554 28.21 25.25 -20.64
C ARG A 554 28.83 24.28 -21.64
N TRP A 555 29.22 23.10 -21.17
CA TRP A 555 29.77 22.06 -22.03
C TRP A 555 28.75 21.51 -23.04
N VAL A 556 27.48 21.36 -22.64
CA VAL A 556 26.39 20.95 -23.54
C VAL A 556 26.15 22.02 -24.61
N LEU A 557 26.02 23.29 -24.22
CA LEU A 557 25.77 24.43 -25.13
C LEU A 557 26.89 24.62 -26.17
N ASP A 558 28.14 24.35 -25.82
CA ASP A 558 29.28 24.41 -26.75
C ASP A 558 29.18 23.34 -27.86
N LYS A 559 28.42 22.25 -27.64
CA LYS A 559 28.25 21.13 -28.58
C LYS A 559 26.91 21.16 -29.31
N ASP A 560 25.83 21.40 -28.57
CA ASP A 560 24.47 21.48 -29.08
C ASP A 560 23.67 22.53 -28.28
N VAL A 561 23.33 23.61 -28.98
CA VAL A 561 22.57 24.74 -28.42
C VAL A 561 21.15 24.32 -28.04
N SER A 562 20.54 23.41 -28.80
CA SER A 562 19.15 22.98 -28.59
C SER A 562 19.02 22.09 -27.35
N ALA A 563 19.89 21.09 -27.22
CA ALA A 563 19.95 20.22 -26.04
C ALA A 563 20.33 21.00 -24.76
N GLY A 564 21.21 21.99 -24.87
CA GLY A 564 21.55 22.85 -23.74
C GLY A 564 20.40 23.76 -23.30
N LEU A 565 19.55 24.21 -24.23
CA LEU A 565 18.33 24.98 -23.92
C LEU A 565 17.27 24.11 -23.24
N GLU A 566 17.17 22.83 -23.62
CA GLU A 566 16.23 21.88 -23.01
C GLU A 566 16.46 21.72 -21.50
N VAL A 567 17.70 21.88 -21.02
CA VAL A 567 18.01 21.88 -19.57
C VAL A 567 17.19 22.93 -18.82
N PHE A 568 17.00 24.10 -19.44
CA PHE A 568 16.28 25.23 -18.83
C PHE A 568 14.81 25.31 -19.24
N THR A 569 14.38 24.57 -20.27
CA THR A 569 13.03 24.64 -20.86
C THR A 569 12.23 23.34 -20.77
N GLY A 570 12.75 22.34 -20.05
CA GLY A 570 12.08 21.05 -19.85
C GLY A 570 10.69 21.19 -19.21
N GLU A 571 9.67 20.68 -19.90
CA GLU A 571 8.27 20.74 -19.45
C GLU A 571 7.95 19.67 -18.38
N ASP A 572 8.70 18.57 -18.37
CA ASP A 572 8.43 17.39 -17.53
C ASP A 572 8.93 17.51 -16.08
N SER A 573 9.75 18.52 -15.75
CA SER A 573 10.32 18.70 -14.41
C SER A 573 9.88 20.00 -13.75
N ASP A 574 9.07 19.91 -12.70
CA ASP A 574 8.70 21.04 -11.82
C ASP A 574 9.94 21.73 -11.21
N VAL A 575 11.04 20.99 -11.04
CA VAL A 575 12.29 21.53 -10.50
C VAL A 575 12.98 22.44 -11.52
N ALA A 576 13.01 22.02 -12.79
CA ALA A 576 13.57 22.83 -13.88
C ALA A 576 12.77 24.13 -14.08
N ARG A 577 11.44 24.07 -13.98
CA ARG A 577 10.55 25.26 -14.08
C ARG A 577 10.76 26.29 -12.96
N ASN A 578 11.18 25.81 -11.79
CA ASN A 578 11.44 26.61 -10.60
C ASN A 578 12.89 27.08 -10.47
N LEU A 579 13.73 26.83 -11.47
CA LEU A 579 15.09 27.40 -11.51
C LEU A 579 15.04 28.93 -11.52
N ASP A 580 16.06 29.56 -10.93
CA ASP A 580 16.17 31.01 -10.95
C ASP A 580 16.40 31.52 -12.38
N ARG A 581 15.28 31.95 -13.00
CA ARG A 581 15.21 32.44 -14.37
C ARG A 581 16.14 33.64 -14.61
N GLN A 582 16.39 34.46 -13.58
CA GLN A 582 17.28 35.61 -13.71
C GLN A 582 18.75 35.18 -13.73
N ALA A 583 19.13 34.23 -12.87
CA ALA A 583 20.46 33.65 -12.89
C ALA A 583 20.75 32.93 -14.23
N VAL A 584 19.77 32.17 -14.74
CA VAL A 584 19.86 31.51 -16.07
C VAL A 584 20.03 32.54 -17.18
N LEU A 585 19.24 33.63 -17.19
CA LEU A 585 19.37 34.68 -18.20
C LEU A 585 20.75 35.34 -18.18
N ASN A 586 21.30 35.62 -16.99
CA ASN A 586 22.65 36.18 -16.85
C ASN A 586 23.73 35.19 -17.34
N PHE A 587 23.55 33.90 -17.09
CA PHE A 587 24.42 32.85 -17.61
C PHE A 587 24.37 32.78 -19.16
N LEU A 588 23.18 32.79 -19.76
CA LEU A 588 23.04 32.79 -21.22
C LEU A 588 23.64 34.06 -21.85
N ARG A 589 23.43 35.24 -21.25
CA ARG A 589 24.04 36.51 -21.69
C ARG A 589 25.57 36.47 -21.76
N SER A 590 26.22 35.70 -20.88
CA SER A 590 27.68 35.62 -20.83
C SER A 590 28.28 34.54 -21.71
N HIS A 591 27.53 33.48 -22.05
CA HIS A 591 28.07 32.30 -22.73
C HIS A 591 27.45 32.00 -24.10
N CYS A 592 26.15 32.25 -24.30
CA CYS A 592 25.47 31.93 -25.56
C CYS A 592 24.31 32.91 -25.84
N VAL A 593 24.56 33.92 -26.68
CA VAL A 593 23.56 34.94 -27.04
C VAL A 593 22.44 34.37 -27.93
N ALA A 594 22.76 33.40 -28.80
CA ALA A 594 21.79 32.78 -29.71
C ALA A 594 20.66 32.03 -28.97
N ALA A 595 20.94 31.47 -27.79
CA ALA A 595 19.95 30.75 -26.98
C ALA A 595 18.99 31.67 -26.19
N ILE A 596 19.27 32.98 -26.12
CA ILE A 596 18.50 33.91 -25.28
C ILE A 596 17.08 34.10 -25.81
N ILE A 597 16.91 34.32 -27.11
CA ILE A 597 15.60 34.57 -27.70
C ILE A 597 14.70 33.32 -27.57
N PRO A 598 15.12 32.10 -27.97
CA PRO A 598 14.33 30.89 -27.76
C PRO A 598 13.98 30.65 -26.29
N PHE A 599 14.91 30.94 -25.36
CA PHE A 599 14.66 30.80 -23.93
C PHE A 599 13.59 31.79 -23.45
N LEU A 600 13.74 33.08 -23.77
CA LEU A 600 12.80 34.12 -23.35
C LEU A 600 11.42 33.95 -23.99
N GLU A 601 11.35 33.53 -25.25
CA GLU A 601 10.08 33.17 -25.88
C GLU A 601 9.39 32.01 -25.18
N HIS A 602 10.13 30.96 -24.80
CA HIS A 602 9.55 29.85 -24.05
C HIS A 602 9.02 30.33 -22.69
N VAL A 603 9.81 31.13 -21.97
CA VAL A 603 9.42 31.68 -20.66
C VAL A 603 8.19 32.58 -20.75
N ILE A 604 8.05 33.36 -21.83
CA ILE A 604 6.95 34.32 -21.98
C ILE A 604 5.70 33.68 -22.60
N TYR A 605 5.84 32.91 -23.68
CA TYR A 605 4.69 32.36 -24.41
C TYR A 605 4.20 31.02 -23.88
N LYS A 606 5.06 30.19 -23.27
CA LYS A 606 4.65 28.90 -22.70
C LYS A 606 4.46 28.93 -21.19
N TRP A 607 5.32 29.67 -20.48
CA TRP A 607 5.26 29.73 -19.01
C TRP A 607 4.51 30.95 -18.47
N ASP A 608 3.99 31.82 -19.35
CA ASP A 608 3.19 33.02 -19.02
C ASP A 608 3.85 33.91 -17.95
N GLU A 609 5.17 34.11 -18.03
CA GLU A 609 5.88 34.99 -17.11
C GLU A 609 5.45 36.45 -17.28
N THR A 610 5.17 37.14 -16.18
CA THR A 610 4.66 38.52 -16.18
C THR A 610 5.70 39.54 -15.70
N ARG A 611 6.86 39.09 -15.18
CA ARG A 611 7.92 39.99 -14.68
C ARG A 611 8.49 40.88 -15.80
N PRO A 612 8.47 42.22 -15.66
CA PRO A 612 8.91 43.17 -16.68
C PRO A 612 10.32 42.93 -17.24
N GLN A 613 11.26 42.49 -16.39
CA GLN A 613 12.66 42.30 -16.75
C GLN A 613 12.87 41.33 -17.93
N PHE A 614 12.07 40.27 -18.03
CA PHE A 614 12.17 39.29 -19.14
C PHE A 614 11.57 39.84 -20.43
N HIS A 615 10.49 40.61 -20.32
CA HIS A 615 9.86 41.27 -21.46
C HIS A 615 10.74 42.38 -22.01
N GLU A 616 11.37 43.17 -21.14
CA GLU A 616 12.35 44.19 -21.53
C GLU A 616 13.58 43.56 -22.19
N ALA A 617 14.11 42.48 -21.62
CA ALA A 617 15.23 41.75 -22.20
C ALA A 617 14.88 41.17 -23.59
N LEU A 618 13.69 40.60 -23.76
CA LEU A 618 13.28 40.04 -25.05
C LEU A 618 13.15 41.12 -26.12
N VAL A 619 12.53 42.27 -25.80
CA VAL A 619 12.44 43.41 -26.73
C VAL A 619 13.82 43.94 -27.09
N GLU A 620 14.70 44.11 -26.10
CA GLU A 620 16.07 44.56 -26.32
C GLU A 620 16.81 43.63 -27.29
N HIS A 621 16.74 42.32 -27.07
CA HIS A 621 17.40 41.34 -27.93
C HIS A 621 16.79 41.29 -29.34
N TYR A 622 15.47 41.38 -29.50
CA TYR A 622 14.85 41.51 -30.81
C TYR A 622 15.29 42.77 -31.55
N ILE A 623 15.33 43.93 -30.86
CA ILE A 623 15.76 45.19 -31.48
C ILE A 623 17.23 45.11 -31.91
N ILE A 624 18.09 44.48 -31.09
CA ILE A 624 19.50 44.30 -31.43
C ILE A 624 19.65 43.41 -32.67
N GLU A 625 18.97 42.26 -32.70
CA GLU A 625 19.04 41.32 -33.83
C GLU A 625 18.49 41.95 -35.11
N VAL A 626 17.34 42.62 -35.05
CA VAL A 626 16.77 43.34 -36.20
C VAL A 626 17.70 44.47 -36.64
N LYS A 627 18.36 45.21 -35.73
CA LYS A 627 19.34 46.24 -36.12
C LYS A 627 20.58 45.66 -36.82
N LEU A 628 21.04 44.48 -36.41
CA LEU A 628 22.15 43.79 -37.06
C LEU A 628 21.75 43.35 -38.47
N LEU A 629 20.64 42.61 -38.58
CA LEU A 629 20.10 42.14 -39.86
C LEU A 629 19.74 43.28 -40.80
N TYR A 630 19.23 44.40 -40.28
CA TYR A 630 18.88 45.59 -41.07
C TYR A 630 20.13 46.29 -41.62
N LYS A 631 21.24 46.34 -40.86
CA LYS A 631 22.52 46.85 -41.38
C LYS A 631 23.03 46.01 -42.54
N ASP A 632 22.92 44.69 -42.41
CA ASP A 632 23.34 43.76 -43.45
C ASP A 632 22.43 43.86 -44.69
N TYR A 633 21.13 44.05 -44.48
CA TYR A 633 20.14 44.28 -45.54
C TYR A 633 20.41 45.57 -46.33
N VAL A 634 20.63 46.70 -45.65
CA VAL A 634 20.95 47.98 -46.30
C VAL A 634 22.29 47.93 -47.04
N GLN A 635 23.27 47.17 -46.54
CA GLN A 635 24.53 46.93 -47.27
C GLN A 635 24.33 46.08 -48.52
N ALA A 636 23.41 45.11 -48.48
CA ALA A 636 23.11 44.25 -49.62
C ALA A 636 22.27 44.96 -50.70
N PHE A 637 21.41 45.90 -50.32
CA PHE A 637 20.48 46.62 -51.19
C PHE A 637 20.52 48.15 -50.97
N PRO A 638 21.58 48.84 -51.45
CA PRO A 638 21.74 50.29 -51.23
C PRO A 638 20.82 51.19 -52.07
N ASP A 639 20.21 50.66 -53.15
CA ASP A 639 19.43 51.44 -54.13
C ASP A 639 17.89 51.36 -53.91
N ASP A 640 17.42 50.71 -52.84
CA ASP A 640 15.98 50.58 -52.56
C ASP A 640 15.46 51.80 -51.78
N GLU A 641 15.05 52.84 -52.50
CA GLU A 641 14.48 54.07 -51.92
C GLU A 641 13.05 53.89 -51.36
N ASN A 642 12.44 52.70 -51.54
CA ASN A 642 11.08 52.44 -51.08
C ASN A 642 11.06 51.95 -49.62
N ILE A 643 10.25 52.61 -48.80
CA ILE A 643 9.97 52.16 -47.43
C ILE A 643 9.14 50.86 -47.50
N ILE A 644 9.78 49.72 -47.30
CA ILE A 644 9.11 48.42 -47.21
C ILE A 644 8.41 48.31 -45.84
N ARG A 645 7.21 47.73 -45.83
CA ARG A 645 6.43 47.51 -44.59
C ARG A 645 7.17 46.59 -43.63
N ALA A 646 6.98 46.84 -42.33
CA ALA A 646 7.66 46.07 -41.31
C ALA A 646 7.21 44.61 -41.33
N GLY A 647 8.12 43.68 -41.60
CA GLY A 647 7.83 42.24 -41.66
C GLY A 647 7.56 41.67 -43.06
N ASP A 648 7.49 42.52 -44.08
CA ASP A 648 7.43 42.13 -45.50
C ASP A 648 8.83 42.06 -46.14
N GLU A 649 9.90 42.29 -45.35
CA GLU A 649 11.27 42.15 -45.83
C GLU A 649 11.64 40.68 -46.08
N ASP A 650 12.50 40.44 -47.07
CA ASP A 650 12.95 39.09 -47.40
C ASP A 650 13.90 38.51 -46.33
N GLY A 651 13.80 37.19 -46.12
CA GLY A 651 14.72 36.40 -45.29
C GLY A 651 14.47 36.51 -43.77
N GLU A 652 15.55 36.33 -42.99
CA GLU A 652 15.50 36.30 -41.52
C GLU A 652 15.06 37.64 -40.92
N LEU A 653 15.32 38.76 -41.61
CA LEU A 653 14.94 40.11 -41.17
C LEU A 653 13.42 40.24 -41.02
N GLY A 654 12.65 39.90 -42.06
CA GLY A 654 11.19 40.00 -42.01
C GLY A 654 10.57 39.01 -41.02
N GLU A 655 11.18 37.85 -40.81
CA GLU A 655 10.74 36.92 -39.75
C GLU A 655 10.94 37.50 -38.34
N MET A 656 12.13 38.03 -38.04
CA MET A 656 12.41 38.64 -36.73
C MET A 656 11.55 39.89 -36.51
N ARG A 657 11.31 40.68 -37.56
CA ARG A 657 10.47 41.87 -37.47
C ARG A 657 9.00 41.54 -37.23
N ARG A 658 8.46 40.48 -37.87
CA ARG A 658 7.13 39.94 -37.56
C ARG A 658 7.02 39.43 -36.12
N ARG A 659 8.06 38.74 -35.62
CA ARG A 659 8.11 38.28 -34.21
C ARG A 659 8.13 39.46 -33.24
N LEU A 660 8.91 40.50 -33.52
CA LEU A 660 8.94 41.75 -32.73
C LEU A 660 7.58 42.45 -32.72
N LEU A 661 6.94 42.64 -33.88
CA LEU A 661 5.60 43.25 -33.97
C LEU A 661 4.55 42.43 -33.20
N LYS A 662 4.57 41.11 -33.35
CA LYS A 662 3.68 40.20 -32.59
C LYS A 662 3.93 40.34 -31.09
N PHE A 663 5.19 40.42 -30.66
CA PHE A 663 5.54 40.60 -29.26
C PHE A 663 5.06 41.95 -28.70
N LEU A 664 5.29 43.06 -29.42
CA LEU A 664 4.87 44.40 -28.99
C LEU A 664 3.34 44.53 -28.85
N ARG A 665 2.58 43.80 -29.68
CA ARG A 665 1.11 43.72 -29.57
C ARG A 665 0.66 42.83 -28.41
N PHE A 666 1.38 41.72 -28.16
CA PHE A 666 1.02 40.72 -27.15
C PHE A 666 1.38 41.16 -25.71
N SER A 667 2.60 41.64 -25.50
CA SER A 667 3.11 41.91 -24.15
C SER A 667 2.68 43.28 -23.64
N LEU A 668 2.11 43.32 -22.44
CA LEU A 668 1.82 44.56 -21.73
C LEU A 668 2.86 44.91 -20.65
N TYR A 669 3.83 44.05 -20.41
CA TYR A 669 4.70 44.11 -19.22
C TYR A 669 6.06 44.79 -19.44
N TYR A 670 6.42 45.18 -20.67
CA TYR A 670 7.63 45.96 -20.92
C TYR A 670 7.42 47.46 -20.67
N SER A 671 8.47 48.19 -20.31
CA SER A 671 8.44 49.66 -20.21
C SER A 671 8.42 50.33 -21.59
N PRO A 672 7.30 50.97 -22.01
CA PRO A 672 7.21 51.61 -23.32
C PRO A 672 8.17 52.81 -23.47
N GLN A 673 8.50 53.49 -22.37
CA GLN A 673 9.45 54.61 -22.36
C GLN A 673 10.90 54.16 -22.58
N ALA A 674 11.29 52.98 -22.11
CA ALA A 674 12.63 52.45 -22.36
C ALA A 674 12.77 51.97 -23.81
N VAL A 675 11.74 51.28 -24.33
CA VAL A 675 11.72 50.76 -25.69
C VAL A 675 11.77 51.88 -26.73
N ILE A 676 11.01 52.97 -26.54
CA ILE A 676 11.01 54.09 -27.50
C ILE A 676 12.39 54.74 -27.65
N LEU A 677 13.19 54.80 -26.58
CA LEU A 677 14.57 55.29 -26.62
C LEU A 677 15.47 54.35 -27.44
N GLN A 678 15.26 53.04 -27.36
CA GLN A 678 16.03 52.06 -28.14
C GLN A 678 15.64 52.07 -29.63
N LEU A 679 14.38 52.39 -29.95
CA LEU A 679 13.86 52.50 -31.33
C LEU A 679 14.23 53.82 -32.03
N SER A 680 14.96 54.72 -31.35
CA SER A 680 15.29 56.06 -31.87
C SER A 680 16.14 56.07 -33.15
N ASN A 681 16.89 54.99 -33.45
CA ASN A 681 18.03 55.06 -34.39
C ASN A 681 17.93 54.29 -35.72
N CYS A 682 16.82 53.62 -36.07
CA CYS A 682 16.66 52.99 -37.39
C CYS A 682 15.17 53.00 -37.81
N ALA A 683 14.87 52.56 -39.04
CA ALA A 683 13.56 52.55 -39.73
C ALA A 683 12.44 51.72 -39.05
N PHE A 684 12.26 51.83 -37.74
CA PHE A 684 11.26 51.14 -36.91
C PHE A 684 9.94 51.93 -36.83
N TYR A 685 9.34 52.27 -37.96
CA TYR A 685 8.18 53.15 -38.00
C TYR A 685 6.93 52.53 -37.33
N GLU A 686 6.55 51.32 -37.73
CA GLU A 686 5.37 50.64 -37.19
C GLU A 686 5.54 50.23 -35.72
N GLU A 687 6.72 49.75 -35.34
CA GLU A 687 7.04 49.39 -33.96
C GLU A 687 6.94 50.61 -33.03
N ARG A 688 7.43 51.78 -33.50
CA ARG A 688 7.30 53.05 -32.77
C ARG A 688 5.85 53.49 -32.67
N ALA A 689 5.07 53.38 -33.75
CA ALA A 689 3.66 53.75 -33.74
C ALA A 689 2.85 52.92 -32.72
N LEU A 690 3.14 51.61 -32.61
CA LEU A 690 2.53 50.74 -31.61
C LEU A 690 2.91 51.14 -30.17
N VAL A 691 4.20 51.41 -29.91
CA VAL A 691 4.67 51.82 -28.58
C VAL A 691 4.10 53.20 -28.20
N LEU A 692 4.04 54.15 -29.13
CA LEU A 692 3.43 55.47 -28.95
C LEU A 692 1.93 55.38 -28.66
N GLY A 693 1.21 54.46 -29.30
CA GLY A 693 -0.19 54.19 -28.98
C GLY A 693 -0.39 53.71 -27.55
N ARG A 694 0.53 52.89 -27.02
CA ARG A 694 0.50 52.50 -25.60
C ARG A 694 0.79 53.65 -24.64
N LEU A 695 1.59 54.63 -25.06
CA LEU A 695 1.87 55.86 -24.29
C LEU A 695 0.76 56.91 -24.41
N LYS A 696 -0.32 56.61 -25.15
CA LYS A 696 -1.39 57.57 -25.51
C LYS A 696 -0.91 58.79 -26.30
N HIS A 697 0.27 58.70 -26.93
CA HIS A 697 0.78 59.72 -27.84
C HIS A 697 0.26 59.48 -29.26
N HIS A 698 -1.07 59.47 -29.40
CA HIS A 698 -1.75 59.11 -30.64
C HIS A 698 -1.46 60.08 -31.79
N GLU A 699 -1.29 61.37 -31.53
CA GLU A 699 -0.93 62.37 -32.56
C GLU A 699 0.38 61.98 -33.28
N GLN A 700 1.39 61.56 -32.52
CA GLN A 700 2.69 61.16 -33.08
C GLN A 700 2.62 59.80 -33.78
N ALA A 701 1.86 58.84 -33.24
CA ALA A 701 1.67 57.53 -33.86
C ALA A 701 0.93 57.63 -35.20
N LEU A 702 -0.12 58.46 -35.26
CA LEU A 702 -0.91 58.70 -36.47
C LEU A 702 -0.10 59.47 -37.51
N ALA A 703 0.73 60.43 -37.11
CA ALA A 703 1.67 61.08 -38.02
C ALA A 703 2.59 60.06 -38.70
N ILE A 704 3.09 59.03 -37.98
CA ILE A 704 3.91 57.98 -38.62
C ILE A 704 3.13 57.26 -39.73
N TYR A 705 1.87 56.88 -39.50
CA TYR A 705 1.07 56.19 -40.52
C TYR A 705 0.68 57.09 -41.70
N THR A 706 0.38 58.36 -41.47
CA THR A 706 -0.13 59.26 -42.50
C THR A 706 0.96 60.02 -43.25
N SER A 707 2.00 60.53 -42.57
CA SER A 707 3.05 61.35 -43.20
C SER A 707 4.29 60.55 -43.64
N ILE A 708 4.60 59.44 -42.96
CA ILE A 708 5.80 58.64 -43.26
C ILE A 708 5.46 57.40 -44.09
N LEU A 709 4.55 56.56 -43.60
CA LEU A 709 4.17 55.29 -44.26
C LEU A 709 3.13 55.48 -45.38
N ASN A 710 2.41 56.61 -45.38
CA ASN A 710 1.29 56.92 -46.28
C ASN A 710 0.26 55.77 -46.39
N ASP A 711 0.01 55.08 -45.28
CA ASP A 711 -0.86 53.90 -45.20
C ASP A 711 -2.15 54.23 -44.44
N PHE A 712 -3.17 54.64 -45.21
CA PHE A 712 -4.47 55.03 -44.68
C PHE A 712 -5.20 53.87 -44.00
N ASP A 713 -5.05 52.65 -44.52
CA ASP A 713 -5.75 51.49 -44.01
C ASP A 713 -5.16 51.05 -42.66
N ALA A 714 -3.83 51.10 -42.50
CA ALA A 714 -3.19 50.87 -41.21
C ALA A 714 -3.51 51.96 -40.18
N ALA A 715 -3.67 53.22 -40.61
CA ALA A 715 -4.11 54.30 -39.73
C ALA A 715 -5.55 54.09 -39.23
N GLU A 716 -6.48 53.70 -40.11
CA GLU A 716 -7.86 53.34 -39.73
C GLU A 716 -7.88 52.14 -38.75
N GLU A 717 -7.04 51.12 -39.01
CA GLU A 717 -6.91 49.94 -38.14
C GLU A 717 -6.34 50.30 -36.76
N TYR A 718 -5.34 51.18 -36.70
CA TYR A 718 -4.81 51.72 -35.45
C TYR A 718 -5.90 52.42 -34.63
N CYS A 719 -6.71 53.28 -35.27
CA CYS A 719 -7.83 53.93 -34.62
C CYS A 719 -8.87 52.92 -34.11
N ARG A 720 -9.12 51.85 -34.85
CA ARG A 720 -10.02 50.77 -34.43
C ARG A 720 -9.52 50.04 -33.17
N ILE A 721 -8.21 49.84 -33.04
CA ILE A 721 -7.60 49.14 -31.91
C ILE A 721 -7.62 50.00 -30.63
N TYR A 722 -7.31 51.30 -30.73
CA TYR A 722 -7.15 52.16 -29.55
C TYR A 722 -8.39 52.98 -29.18
N TYR A 723 -9.44 53.02 -30.01
CA TYR A 723 -10.64 53.79 -29.70
C TYR A 723 -11.41 53.21 -28.51
N ASP A 724 -11.64 54.05 -27.50
CA ASP A 724 -12.47 53.75 -26.34
C ASP A 724 -13.30 54.98 -25.98
N GLN A 725 -14.63 54.83 -25.96
CA GLN A 725 -15.57 55.90 -25.64
C GLN A 725 -15.50 56.33 -24.17
N SER A 726 -14.97 55.48 -23.28
CA SER A 726 -14.90 55.73 -21.85
C SER A 726 -13.65 56.50 -21.40
N ASP A 727 -12.63 56.60 -22.25
CA ASP A 727 -11.34 57.21 -21.96
C ASP A 727 -11.19 58.56 -22.68
N GLU A 728 -10.86 59.62 -21.93
CA GLU A 728 -10.81 61.00 -22.43
C GLU A 728 -9.84 61.20 -23.60
N ILE A 729 -8.75 60.43 -23.65
CA ILE A 729 -7.72 60.57 -24.68
C ILE A 729 -8.00 59.63 -25.86
N ASN A 730 -8.37 58.38 -25.58
CA ASN A 730 -8.61 57.36 -26.60
C ASN A 730 -9.90 57.63 -27.41
N SER A 731 -10.89 58.32 -26.82
CA SER A 731 -12.11 58.74 -27.51
C SER A 731 -11.83 59.74 -28.64
N GLN A 732 -10.72 60.48 -28.57
CA GLN A 732 -10.34 61.49 -29.55
C GLN A 732 -9.52 60.91 -30.71
N VAL A 733 -9.17 59.62 -30.72
CA VAL A 733 -8.25 59.03 -31.70
C VAL A 733 -8.72 59.22 -33.15
N TYR A 734 -10.02 59.10 -33.43
CA TYR A 734 -10.55 59.38 -34.77
C TYR A 734 -10.57 60.89 -35.11
N LEU A 735 -10.75 61.77 -34.12
CA LEU A 735 -10.62 63.21 -34.30
C LEU A 735 -9.16 63.60 -34.58
N LEU A 736 -8.20 62.94 -33.93
CA LEU A 736 -6.77 63.12 -34.18
C LEU A 736 -6.36 62.60 -35.55
N LEU A 737 -6.93 61.49 -36.02
CA LEU A 737 -6.73 61.00 -37.40
C LEU A 737 -7.29 62.00 -38.41
N PHE A 738 -8.50 62.51 -38.17
CA PHE A 738 -9.10 63.56 -38.99
C PHE A 738 -8.21 64.80 -39.04
N ARG A 739 -7.72 65.26 -37.89
CA ARG A 739 -6.81 66.40 -37.79
C ARG A 739 -5.49 66.15 -38.51
N ALA A 740 -4.92 64.93 -38.43
CA ALA A 740 -3.69 64.57 -39.11
C ALA A 740 -3.78 64.67 -40.64
N PHE A 741 -4.97 64.47 -41.23
CA PHE A 741 -5.20 64.67 -42.66
C PHE A 741 -5.41 66.13 -43.06
N VAL A 742 -6.08 66.92 -42.22
CA VAL A 742 -6.43 68.32 -42.54
C VAL A 742 -5.29 69.29 -42.22
N CYS A 743 -4.59 69.05 -41.11
CA CYS A 743 -3.46 69.83 -40.65
C CYS A 743 -2.32 68.86 -40.30
N PRO A 744 -1.57 68.38 -41.31
CA PRO A 744 -0.49 67.45 -41.07
C PRO A 744 0.57 68.14 -40.21
N LEU A 745 0.87 67.54 -39.06
CA LEU A 745 1.97 67.99 -38.21
C LEU A 745 3.29 67.62 -38.89
N ASP A 746 4.25 68.54 -38.88
CA ASP A 746 5.64 68.18 -39.18
C ASP A 746 6.02 67.07 -38.19
N PRO A 747 6.54 65.92 -38.66
CA PRO A 747 6.93 64.83 -37.79
C PRO A 747 8.22 65.20 -37.04
N MET A 748 8.14 66.15 -36.12
CA MET A 748 9.14 66.39 -35.07
C MET A 748 8.99 65.28 -34.03
N ILE A 749 9.26 64.06 -34.48
CA ILE A 749 9.29 62.87 -33.63
C ILE A 749 10.72 62.79 -33.13
N ALA A 750 10.90 62.91 -31.81
CA ALA A 750 12.22 62.82 -31.17
C ALA A 750 13.03 61.62 -31.71
N GLY A 751 14.21 61.90 -32.26
CA GLY A 751 15.18 60.91 -32.76
C GLY A 751 15.27 60.72 -34.27
N LEU A 752 14.35 61.25 -35.09
CA LEU A 752 14.54 61.31 -36.55
C LEU A 752 15.27 62.62 -36.89
N LEU A 753 16.59 62.57 -37.03
CA LEU A 753 17.40 63.71 -37.48
C LEU A 753 17.20 63.90 -38.99
N GLU A 754 16.56 65.03 -39.31
CA GLU A 754 16.46 65.74 -40.59
C GLU A 754 17.38 65.23 -41.72
N LYS A 755 16.77 64.70 -42.80
CA LYS A 755 17.05 65.15 -44.19
C LYS A 755 16.16 64.58 -45.31
N ASP A 756 15.47 63.46 -45.13
CA ASP A 756 14.75 62.80 -46.25
C ASP A 756 13.28 62.41 -45.94
N LEU A 757 12.60 63.14 -45.05
CA LEU A 757 11.18 62.89 -44.78
C LEU A 757 10.29 63.62 -45.81
N PRO A 758 9.27 62.96 -46.39
CA PRO A 758 8.32 63.63 -47.28
C PRO A 758 7.62 64.78 -46.55
N THR A 759 7.54 65.96 -47.16
CA THR A 759 6.70 67.05 -46.64
C THR A 759 5.23 66.66 -46.77
N PRO A 760 4.48 66.50 -45.67
CA PRO A 760 3.11 66.02 -45.75
C PRO A 760 2.19 67.10 -46.34
N GLN A 761 1.44 66.76 -47.38
CA GLN A 761 0.41 67.62 -47.94
C GLN A 761 -0.94 67.34 -47.28
N PRO A 762 -1.79 68.37 -47.07
CA PRO A 762 -3.12 68.18 -46.50
C PRO A 762 -4.01 67.38 -47.47
N ASP A 763 -4.56 66.25 -47.00
CA ASP A 763 -5.49 65.41 -47.75
C ASP A 763 -6.91 65.53 -47.17
N VAL A 764 -7.60 66.58 -47.60
CA VAL A 764 -8.99 66.87 -47.20
C VAL A 764 -9.96 65.77 -47.66
N HIS A 765 -9.67 65.06 -48.75
CA HIS A 765 -10.55 64.00 -49.26
C HIS A 765 -10.55 62.78 -48.34
N SER A 766 -9.39 62.37 -47.85
CA SER A 766 -9.26 61.29 -46.87
C SER A 766 -9.85 61.67 -45.52
N ALA A 767 -9.69 62.92 -45.07
CA ALA A 767 -10.36 63.44 -43.86
C ALA A 767 -11.89 63.32 -43.95
N ILE A 768 -12.48 63.73 -45.07
CA ILE A 768 -13.93 63.62 -45.33
C ILE A 768 -14.39 62.16 -45.36
N ARG A 769 -13.55 61.25 -45.88
CA ARG A 769 -13.83 59.80 -45.88
C ARG A 769 -13.93 59.26 -44.45
N VAL A 770 -12.98 59.60 -43.57
CA VAL A 770 -13.00 59.21 -42.15
C VAL A 770 -14.26 59.76 -41.46
N LEU A 771 -14.58 61.04 -41.67
CA LEU A 771 -15.79 61.65 -41.09
C LEU A 771 -17.08 60.98 -41.58
N SER A 772 -17.14 60.56 -42.85
CA SER A 772 -18.32 59.86 -43.39
C SER A 772 -18.51 58.44 -42.85
N ARG A 773 -17.42 57.75 -42.49
CA ARG A 773 -17.45 56.35 -42.00
C ARG A 773 -17.59 56.24 -40.49
N HIS A 774 -17.06 57.20 -39.75
CA HIS A 774 -16.92 57.16 -38.29
C HIS A 774 -17.54 58.39 -37.60
N ALA A 775 -18.59 58.96 -38.20
CA ALA A 775 -19.32 60.11 -37.66
C ALA A 775 -19.89 59.87 -36.26
N ASP A 776 -20.21 58.62 -35.94
CA ASP A 776 -20.67 58.13 -34.63
C ASP A 776 -19.58 58.17 -33.54
N LYS A 777 -18.30 58.22 -33.94
CA LYS A 777 -17.14 58.09 -33.04
C LYS A 777 -16.28 59.36 -32.94
N ILE A 778 -16.61 60.39 -33.70
CA ILE A 778 -15.85 61.64 -33.79
C ILE A 778 -16.67 62.75 -33.14
N ASP A 779 -16.01 63.68 -32.45
CA ASP A 779 -16.63 64.96 -32.12
C ASP A 779 -16.88 65.76 -33.41
N THR A 780 -18.10 65.63 -33.93
CA THR A 780 -18.51 66.20 -35.21
C THR A 780 -18.43 67.73 -35.22
N VAL A 781 -18.58 68.40 -34.08
CA VAL A 781 -18.47 69.86 -34.00
C VAL A 781 -17.02 70.29 -34.18
N SER A 782 -16.11 69.66 -33.44
CA SER A 782 -14.66 69.93 -33.56
C SER A 782 -14.09 69.51 -34.92
N ALA A 783 -14.59 68.44 -35.52
CA ALA A 783 -14.17 68.03 -36.86
C ALA A 783 -14.60 69.05 -37.93
N LEU A 784 -15.82 69.59 -37.85
CA LEU A 784 -16.32 70.55 -38.84
C LEU A 784 -15.61 71.91 -38.76
N THR A 785 -15.15 72.35 -37.58
CA THR A 785 -14.40 73.60 -37.42
C THR A 785 -12.97 73.53 -37.95
N LEU A 786 -12.41 72.33 -38.09
CA LEU A 786 -11.06 72.12 -38.62
C LEU A 786 -11.01 72.13 -40.15
N ILE A 787 -12.14 71.98 -40.84
CA ILE A 787 -12.20 71.93 -42.31
C ILE A 787 -11.87 73.31 -42.89
N PRO A 788 -10.99 73.41 -43.92
CA PRO A 788 -10.69 74.69 -44.56
C PRO A 788 -11.93 75.32 -45.20
N ASP A 789 -12.09 76.64 -45.05
CA ASP A 789 -13.21 77.43 -45.59
C ASP A 789 -13.33 77.33 -47.13
N ASP A 790 -12.23 77.02 -47.81
CA ASP A 790 -12.16 76.85 -49.27
C ASP A 790 -12.78 75.53 -49.77
N THR A 791 -13.22 74.64 -48.87
CA THR A 791 -13.74 73.31 -49.23
C THR A 791 -15.16 73.40 -49.80
N PRO A 792 -15.42 72.90 -51.03
CA PRO A 792 -16.75 73.00 -51.64
C PRO A 792 -17.78 72.13 -50.90
N LEU A 793 -18.93 72.72 -50.58
CA LEU A 793 -20.03 72.07 -49.83
C LEU A 793 -20.52 70.74 -50.47
N ARG A 794 -20.40 70.61 -51.79
CA ARG A 794 -20.76 69.39 -52.54
C ARG A 794 -19.97 68.17 -52.06
N THR A 795 -18.70 68.35 -51.71
CA THR A 795 -17.81 67.26 -51.23
C THR A 795 -18.18 66.83 -49.81
N LEU A 796 -18.69 67.77 -48.99
CA LEU A 796 -19.11 67.51 -47.62
C LEU A 796 -20.49 66.86 -47.50
N SER A 797 -21.30 66.88 -48.56
CA SER A 797 -22.69 66.38 -48.53
C SER A 797 -22.81 65.00 -47.90
N LYS A 798 -21.98 64.02 -48.32
CA LYS A 798 -22.03 62.66 -47.76
C LYS A 798 -21.65 62.61 -46.28
N ALA A 799 -20.62 63.35 -45.88
CA ALA A 799 -20.19 63.41 -44.48
C ALA A 799 -21.25 64.10 -43.60
N LEU A 800 -21.86 65.19 -44.06
CA LEU A 800 -22.93 65.89 -43.34
C LEU A 800 -24.18 65.01 -43.15
N HIS A 801 -24.56 64.21 -44.14
CA HIS A 801 -25.63 63.23 -43.98
C HIS A 801 -25.29 62.19 -42.91
N ALA A 802 -24.05 61.66 -42.90
CA ALA A 802 -23.61 60.72 -41.89
C ALA A 802 -23.59 61.34 -40.48
N VAL A 803 -23.14 62.59 -40.33
CA VAL A 803 -23.18 63.34 -39.06
C VAL A 803 -24.62 63.54 -38.57
N LEU A 804 -25.53 63.97 -39.45
CA LEU A 804 -26.94 64.16 -39.09
C LEU A 804 -27.62 62.85 -38.68
N GLN A 805 -27.29 61.76 -39.36
CA GLN A 805 -27.82 60.44 -39.04
C GLN A 805 -27.29 59.96 -37.69
N ALA A 806 -25.97 60.01 -37.46
CA ALA A 806 -25.36 59.61 -36.19
C ALA A 806 -25.91 60.41 -35.00
N THR A 807 -26.02 61.73 -35.14
CA THR A 807 -26.58 62.60 -34.09
C THR A 807 -28.07 62.34 -33.82
N HIS A 808 -28.84 62.00 -34.85
CA HIS A 808 -30.24 61.59 -34.70
C HIS A 808 -30.38 60.24 -33.98
N ASP A 809 -29.54 59.27 -34.35
CA ASP A 809 -29.53 57.94 -33.77
C ASP A 809 -29.12 57.98 -32.30
N ASP A 810 -28.09 58.76 -31.96
CA ASP A 810 -27.65 59.00 -30.57
C ASP A 810 -28.72 59.68 -29.72
N ALA A 811 -29.37 60.73 -30.25
CA ALA A 811 -30.45 61.42 -29.55
C ALA A 811 -31.64 60.47 -29.28
N SER A 812 -31.97 59.62 -30.26
CA SER A 812 -33.03 58.61 -30.14
C SER A 812 -32.68 57.52 -29.13
N ALA A 813 -31.44 57.01 -29.16
CA ALA A 813 -30.95 56.02 -28.20
C ALA A 813 -30.92 56.57 -26.76
N PHE A 814 -30.48 57.83 -26.59
CA PHE A 814 -30.50 58.50 -25.29
C PHE A 814 -31.92 58.68 -24.75
N ALA A 815 -32.87 59.10 -25.60
CA ALA A 815 -34.27 59.22 -25.22
C ALA A 815 -34.87 57.88 -24.76
N LEU A 816 -34.58 56.79 -25.48
CA LEU A 816 -35.02 55.45 -25.13
C LEU A 816 -34.40 54.98 -23.80
N ARG A 817 -33.08 55.14 -23.64
CA ARG A 817 -32.37 54.76 -22.40
C ARG A 817 -32.91 55.54 -21.21
N ARG A 818 -33.15 56.84 -21.36
CA ARG A 818 -33.77 57.69 -20.33
C ARG A 818 -35.16 57.17 -19.95
N SER A 819 -36.01 56.84 -20.94
CA SER A 819 -37.34 56.31 -20.68
C SER A 819 -37.31 54.98 -19.92
N VAL A 820 -36.43 54.05 -20.33
CA VAL A 820 -36.28 52.75 -19.66
C VAL A 820 -35.76 52.92 -18.23
N CYS A 821 -34.75 53.77 -18.03
CA CYS A 821 -34.24 54.06 -16.69
C CYS A 821 -35.33 54.67 -15.78
N LEU A 822 -36.14 55.61 -16.29
CA LEU A 822 -37.25 56.19 -15.53
C LEU A 822 -38.27 55.12 -15.10
N CYS A 823 -38.71 54.26 -16.02
CA CYS A 823 -39.61 53.15 -15.68
C CYS A 823 -38.98 52.18 -14.67
N GLY A 824 -37.67 51.92 -14.77
CA GLY A 824 -36.93 51.11 -13.81
C GLY A 824 -36.91 51.73 -12.41
N VAL A 825 -36.67 53.04 -12.30
CA VAL A 825 -36.73 53.76 -11.02
C VAL A 825 -38.13 53.69 -10.43
N GLU A 826 -39.18 53.98 -11.21
CA GLU A 826 -40.57 53.91 -10.75
C GLU A 826 -40.93 52.52 -10.22
N SER A 827 -40.53 51.46 -10.93
CA SER A 827 -40.74 50.07 -10.49
C SER A 827 -39.99 49.75 -9.19
N HIS A 828 -38.75 50.21 -9.06
CA HIS A 828 -37.97 50.01 -7.83
C HIS A 828 -38.55 50.80 -6.65
N GLU A 829 -39.02 52.03 -6.86
CA GLU A 829 -39.70 52.81 -5.83
C GLU A 829 -41.01 52.16 -5.39
N GLU A 830 -41.79 51.61 -6.32
CA GLU A 830 -43.01 50.88 -6.00
C GLU A 830 -42.71 49.63 -5.17
N ARG A 831 -41.68 48.87 -5.56
CA ARG A 831 -41.23 47.71 -4.78
C ARG A 831 -40.73 48.11 -3.39
N LEU A 832 -40.00 49.22 -3.28
CA LEU A 832 -39.53 49.75 -2.00
C LEU A 832 -40.71 50.18 -1.11
N ARG A 833 -41.69 50.90 -1.67
CA ARG A 833 -42.93 51.27 -0.98
C ARG A 833 -43.68 50.02 -0.48
N HIS A 834 -43.77 48.99 -1.32
CA HIS A 834 -44.39 47.72 -0.92
C HIS A 834 -43.66 47.08 0.27
N VAL A 835 -42.32 46.96 0.22
CA VAL A 835 -41.53 46.38 1.32
C VAL A 835 -41.64 47.21 2.61
N LEU A 836 -41.52 48.54 2.53
CA LEU A 836 -41.63 49.43 3.70
C LEU A 836 -43.02 49.42 4.33
N SER A 837 -44.07 49.12 3.56
CA SER A 837 -45.44 49.01 4.07
C SER A 837 -45.69 47.74 4.89
N GLN A 838 -44.82 46.74 4.80
CA GLN A 838 -44.95 45.51 5.57
C GLN A 838 -44.52 45.75 7.02
N ARG A 839 -45.48 45.70 7.96
CA ARG A 839 -45.23 45.80 9.41
C ARG A 839 -45.64 44.51 10.11
N ILE A 840 -44.89 44.12 11.14
CA ILE A 840 -45.21 42.98 12.00
C ILE A 840 -45.29 43.47 13.44
N VAL A 841 -46.34 43.06 14.15
CA VAL A 841 -46.53 43.36 15.57
C VAL A 841 -46.20 42.12 16.37
N ILE A 842 -45.19 42.20 17.23
CA ILE A 842 -44.76 41.10 18.10
C ILE A 842 -45.45 41.26 19.44
N GLY A 843 -46.45 40.41 19.70
CA GLY A 843 -47.14 40.35 20.99
C GLY A 843 -46.56 39.29 21.92
N ASN A 844 -47.02 39.28 23.17
CA ASN A 844 -46.60 38.33 24.22
C ASN A 844 -46.98 36.86 23.95
N ALA A 845 -47.77 36.60 22.90
CA ALA A 845 -48.17 35.28 22.44
C ALA A 845 -47.48 34.84 21.13
N SER A 846 -46.52 35.63 20.61
CA SER A 846 -45.77 35.27 19.41
C SER A 846 -44.77 34.15 19.72
N GLU A 847 -44.87 33.05 18.97
CA GLU A 847 -44.07 31.85 19.17
C GLU A 847 -43.13 31.61 18.00
N CYS A 848 -41.99 31.00 18.31
CA CYS A 848 -41.02 30.58 17.31
C CYS A 848 -41.55 29.36 16.56
N SER A 849 -41.64 29.47 15.23
CA SER A 849 -42.09 28.41 14.32
C SER A 849 -41.26 27.11 14.37
N LYS A 850 -40.06 27.15 14.94
CA LYS A 850 -39.16 25.98 15.03
C LYS A 850 -39.19 25.30 16.41
N CYS A 851 -39.23 26.06 17.51
CA CYS A 851 -39.13 25.50 18.86
C CYS A 851 -40.42 25.65 19.69
N GLY A 852 -41.44 26.35 19.19
CA GLY A 852 -42.71 26.58 19.87
C GLY A 852 -42.62 27.48 21.11
N LYS A 853 -41.44 28.02 21.45
CA LYS A 853 -41.26 28.91 22.59
C LYS A 853 -41.61 30.36 22.21
N LYS A 854 -42.09 31.12 23.19
CA LYS A 854 -42.41 32.55 23.03
C LYS A 854 -41.16 33.35 22.64
N ILE A 855 -41.31 34.29 21.71
CA ILE A 855 -40.22 35.12 21.20
C ILE A 855 -39.85 36.22 22.20
N GLY A 856 -40.86 36.96 22.69
CA GLY A 856 -40.66 38.03 23.67
C GLY A 856 -39.60 39.04 23.23
N ASN A 857 -38.63 39.32 24.09
CA ASN A 857 -37.52 40.25 23.82
C ASN A 857 -36.29 39.60 23.15
N SER A 858 -36.40 38.34 22.71
CA SER A 858 -35.28 37.62 22.11
C SER A 858 -35.05 38.05 20.66
N ALA A 859 -33.80 38.02 20.18
CA ALA A 859 -33.49 38.26 18.77
C ALA A 859 -34.18 37.20 17.89
N PHE A 860 -34.84 37.64 16.82
CA PHE A 860 -35.65 36.81 15.94
C PHE A 860 -35.36 37.12 14.47
N VAL A 861 -35.70 36.17 13.60
CA VAL A 861 -35.62 36.27 12.14
C VAL A 861 -37.01 36.02 11.57
N ARG A 862 -37.39 36.79 10.54
CA ARG A 862 -38.58 36.55 9.74
C ARG A 862 -38.16 35.91 8.42
N TYR A 863 -38.76 34.79 8.06
CA TYR A 863 -38.53 34.20 6.74
C TYR A 863 -39.27 35.02 5.66
N PRO A 864 -38.58 35.44 4.57
CA PRO A 864 -39.19 36.25 3.51
C PRO A 864 -40.31 35.54 2.75
N THR A 865 -40.27 34.20 2.70
CA THR A 865 -41.20 33.36 1.93
C THR A 865 -42.57 33.25 2.59
N ASP A 866 -42.60 32.88 3.87
CA ASP A 866 -43.84 32.50 4.57
C ASP A 866 -44.21 33.47 5.71
N GLY A 867 -43.33 34.45 5.98
CA GLY A 867 -43.55 35.45 7.02
C GLY A 867 -43.47 34.93 8.47
N CYS A 868 -43.19 33.64 8.67
CA CYS A 868 -43.03 33.03 9.99
C CYS A 868 -41.83 33.60 10.75
N LEU A 869 -41.95 33.64 12.08
CA LEU A 869 -40.91 34.12 12.99
C LEU A 869 -40.16 32.93 13.62
N ALA A 870 -38.85 33.04 13.75
CA ALA A 870 -38.02 32.08 14.48
C ALA A 870 -36.99 32.80 15.34
N HIS A 871 -36.57 32.19 16.45
CA HIS A 871 -35.43 32.70 17.22
C HIS A 871 -34.16 32.66 16.37
N PHE A 872 -33.27 33.63 16.57
CA PHE A 872 -32.00 33.69 15.84
C PHE A 872 -31.15 32.41 16.04
N GLY A 873 -31.12 31.85 17.26
CA GLY A 873 -30.42 30.58 17.54
C GLY A 873 -31.02 29.37 16.82
N CYS A 874 -32.35 29.26 16.76
CA CYS A 874 -33.03 28.16 16.06
C CYS A 874 -32.86 28.22 14.54
N HIS A 875 -32.58 29.41 13.98
CA HIS A 875 -32.19 29.54 12.57
C HIS A 875 -30.82 28.92 12.31
N ASN A 876 -29.83 29.22 13.16
CA ASN A 876 -28.45 28.71 13.00
C ASN A 876 -28.30 27.20 13.26
N GLU A 877 -29.14 26.58 14.10
CA GLU A 877 -29.10 25.12 14.29
C GLU A 877 -29.68 24.35 13.08
N SER A 878 -30.60 24.97 12.33
CA SER A 878 -31.22 24.36 11.14
C SER A 878 -30.32 24.35 9.90
N THR A 879 -29.30 25.23 9.84
CA THR A 879 -28.30 25.23 8.76
C THR A 879 -27.22 24.16 8.95
N VAL A 880 -27.04 23.64 10.18
CA VAL A 880 -26.04 22.58 10.47
C VAL A 880 -26.57 21.17 10.19
N THR A 881 -27.89 20.98 10.12
CA THR A 881 -28.53 19.67 9.90
C THR A 881 -28.83 19.35 8.43
N SER A 882 -28.56 20.26 7.49
CA SER A 882 -28.83 20.08 6.05
C SER A 882 -27.62 19.58 5.22
N THR A 883 -26.44 19.41 5.80
CA THR A 883 -25.22 18.98 5.07
C THR A 883 -24.81 17.51 5.28
N LYS A 884 -25.69 16.65 5.83
CA LYS A 884 -25.38 15.22 6.06
C LYS A 884 -26.12 14.19 5.23
N ASN A 885 -26.93 14.57 4.22
CA ASN A 885 -27.50 13.61 3.28
C ASN A 885 -27.49 14.18 1.86
N THR A 886 -26.37 14.00 1.15
CA THR A 886 -26.29 13.67 -0.29
C THR A 886 -24.82 13.47 -0.65
N LEU A 887 -24.47 12.18 -0.80
CA LEU A 887 -23.42 11.71 -1.70
C LEU A 887 -23.83 11.94 -3.15
#